data_AF-G5AYK9-F1
#
_entry.id   AF-G5AYK9-F1
#
_cell.length_a   1.000
_cell.length_b   1.000
_cell.length_c   1.000
_cell.angle_alpha   90.00
_cell.angle_beta   90.00
_cell.angle_gamma   90.00
#
_symmetry.space_group_name_H-M   'P 1'
#
loop_
_entity.id
_entity.type
_entity.pdbx_description
1 polymer ?
#
loop_
_entity_poly.entity_id
_entity_poly.type
_entity_poly.pdbx_seq_one_letter_code
_entity_poly.pdbx_strand_id
1 'polypeptide(L)'
;MESSWEILKKHHIDEDVGFALPNPLEELPDEYNAWILIAKDLPELIKTGQFREEVEKLPMLSTDDLKEHDQQRLAHLALGFITMAYVWNRGDGDVRKVLPSNIAVPYCELSEKLGLPPILVYADCVLANWKKKDPSGWKGNPELPEGLLYQGVWDTPRQFSGGSAGQSSIFQCLDVVLGIGQTTGRGPAAEFLKDMRTYMPFGHQEFLSFLESCPSARHQICSDLEERNRVEGGGCRVIVTDTALEINFRISYTSGSFCAGIRNKIMEPQRQNLKTTLPLCLGRYHISEEYGFLLPNPLKELPEYYQPWMEIANKLPYLIESHQLRACVNKMPLLSCHLLEGHRQLRLAHLVLSAVTMGYVWQEREKQPAEVLPRSLAIPMVEVSKILGLPPILAHSDLVLTNWTKKDPKGGNCGQTQSVWQSDSVTISFPSNLETIVSLPGGESLRGFVLVTVLVEKAAVPGIKALAQAISAILQSNEDTLLKALQRLRLSIQDITRTLGQMHDYVDPDIFYAVIRIFLSGWSDNPAMPKGLMYEGVSTEPLKCSGGSTAQSTVLHAFDEFLGVCHSEESADFLCRMRDYMPPSHKAFIEEIHSAPSLRDHILDRGQACCLEAYNLCLEALVELRSYHIIIVTKYLITAAARARSRGASHLPEPSQALENRGTGGSVVLSFLKSVRDQTQKAILPLRD
;
A
#
# COMPACT_ATOMS: atom_id res chain seq x y z
N MET A 1 -2.76 35.21 35.69
CA MET A 1 -2.71 34.09 34.73
C MET A 1 -3.15 34.67 33.41
N GLU A 2 -2.27 34.64 32.40
CA GLU A 2 -2.70 34.85 31.01
C GLU A 2 -3.84 33.87 30.74
N SER A 3 -4.88 34.33 30.07
CA SER A 3 -5.97 33.45 29.67
C SER A 3 -5.45 32.37 28.70
N SER A 4 -6.08 31.18 28.68
CA SER A 4 -5.66 30.11 27.76
C SER A 4 -5.64 30.57 26.29
N TRP A 5 -6.45 31.56 25.92
CA TRP A 5 -6.48 32.11 24.56
C TRP A 5 -5.28 33.02 24.26
N GLU A 6 -4.81 33.82 25.24
CA GLU A 6 -3.63 34.68 25.07
C GLU A 6 -2.38 33.85 24.81
N ILE A 7 -2.31 32.66 25.45
CA ILE A 7 -1.22 31.70 25.26
C ILE A 7 -1.25 31.13 23.83
N LEU A 8 -2.41 30.67 23.34
CA LEU A 8 -2.53 30.12 21.98
C LEU A 8 -2.20 31.16 20.91
N LYS A 9 -2.73 32.38 21.05
CA LYS A 9 -2.46 33.50 20.13
C LYS A 9 -0.98 33.87 20.09
N LYS A 10 -0.31 33.89 21.24
CA LYS A 10 1.15 34.12 21.35
C LYS A 10 1.97 33.07 20.61
N HIS A 11 1.44 31.85 20.45
CA HIS A 11 2.10 30.74 19.77
C HIS A 11 1.58 30.50 18.34
N HIS A 12 0.81 31.44 17.78
CA HIS A 12 0.20 31.34 16.44
C HIS A 12 -0.66 30.08 16.26
N ILE A 13 -1.35 29.66 17.33
CA ILE A 13 -2.32 28.57 17.29
C ILE A 13 -3.72 29.18 17.31
N ASP A 14 -4.49 28.92 16.27
CA ASP A 14 -5.87 29.36 16.14
C ASP A 14 -6.82 28.39 16.84
N GLU A 15 -7.92 28.90 17.42
CA GLU A 15 -8.86 28.06 18.18
C GLU A 15 -9.68 27.12 17.28
N ASP A 16 -9.97 27.55 16.05
CA ASP A 16 -10.84 26.82 15.12
C ASP A 16 -10.05 25.89 14.21
N VAL A 17 -8.84 26.33 13.81
CA VAL A 17 -8.03 25.63 12.79
C VAL A 17 -6.68 25.14 13.32
N GLY A 18 -6.40 25.31 14.62
CA GLY A 18 -5.20 24.79 15.27
C GLY A 18 -3.93 25.43 14.70
N PHE A 19 -3.02 24.60 14.21
CA PHE A 19 -1.75 25.06 13.62
C PHE A 19 -1.87 25.62 12.19
N ALA A 20 -3.06 25.54 11.58
CA ALA A 20 -3.29 26.19 10.29
C ALA A 20 -3.34 27.72 10.47
N LEU A 21 -2.79 28.47 9.52
CA LEU A 21 -2.90 29.93 9.53
C LEU A 21 -4.37 30.29 9.26
N PRO A 22 -5.07 30.96 10.20
CA PRO A 22 -6.47 31.31 10.00
C PRO A 22 -6.59 32.39 8.92
N ASN A 23 -7.43 32.15 7.92
CA ASN A 23 -7.69 33.05 6.79
C ASN A 23 -6.40 33.53 6.08
N PRO A 24 -5.64 32.63 5.43
CA PRO A 24 -4.44 33.04 4.71
C PRO A 24 -4.71 34.11 3.66
N LEU A 25 -3.79 35.08 3.56
CA LEU A 25 -3.89 36.15 2.57
C LEU A 25 -3.72 35.62 1.15
N GLU A 26 -4.37 36.27 0.17
CA GLU A 26 -4.23 35.97 -1.27
C GLU A 26 -3.38 37.00 -2.03
N GLU A 27 -3.15 38.13 -1.39
CA GLU A 27 -2.50 39.30 -1.93
C GLU A 27 -1.57 39.90 -0.87
N LEU A 28 -0.43 40.41 -1.33
CA LEU A 28 0.46 41.24 -0.53
C LEU A 28 0.25 42.71 -0.91
N PRO A 29 0.74 43.67 -0.10
CA PRO A 29 0.81 45.07 -0.50
C PRO A 29 1.41 45.23 -1.91
N ASP A 30 0.95 46.24 -2.64
CA ASP A 30 1.25 46.43 -4.08
C ASP A 30 2.75 46.35 -4.41
N GLU A 31 3.61 46.80 -3.50
CA GLU A 31 5.07 46.75 -3.63
C GLU A 31 5.65 45.33 -3.75
N TYR A 32 4.95 44.31 -3.26
CA TYR A 32 5.33 42.89 -3.33
C TYR A 32 4.59 42.08 -4.40
N ASN A 33 3.69 42.73 -5.15
CA ASN A 33 2.82 42.03 -6.08
C ASN A 33 3.59 41.27 -7.17
N ALA A 34 4.82 41.70 -7.48
CA ALA A 34 5.71 41.03 -8.41
C ALA A 34 5.99 39.56 -8.02
N TRP A 35 6.15 39.26 -6.72
CA TRP A 35 6.31 37.88 -6.25
C TRP A 35 5.04 37.06 -6.44
N ILE A 36 3.88 37.64 -6.12
CA ILE A 36 2.58 36.96 -6.22
C ILE A 36 2.22 36.65 -7.67
N LEU A 37 2.46 37.58 -8.59
CA LEU A 37 2.19 37.38 -10.02
C LEU A 37 3.03 36.23 -10.60
N ILE A 38 4.33 36.19 -10.33
CA ILE A 38 5.19 35.08 -10.78
C ILE A 38 4.76 33.75 -10.16
N ALA A 39 4.44 33.73 -8.87
CA ALA A 39 4.01 32.51 -8.19
C ALA A 39 2.67 31.98 -8.73
N LYS A 40 1.71 32.87 -9.08
CA LYS A 40 0.41 32.50 -9.65
C LYS A 40 0.53 32.01 -11.11
N ASP A 41 1.42 32.58 -11.91
CA ASP A 41 1.61 32.24 -13.33
C ASP A 41 2.67 31.16 -13.59
N LEU A 42 3.19 30.55 -12.52
CA LEU A 42 4.27 29.58 -12.54
C LEU A 42 4.05 28.41 -13.53
N PRO A 43 2.85 27.80 -13.65
CA PRO A 43 2.62 26.73 -14.62
C PRO A 43 2.80 27.17 -16.08
N GLU A 44 2.31 28.35 -16.46
CA GLU A 44 2.40 28.83 -17.84
C GLU A 44 3.83 29.29 -18.15
N LEU A 45 4.47 30.02 -17.23
CA LEU A 45 5.87 30.44 -17.37
C LEU A 45 6.86 29.27 -17.49
N ILE A 46 6.62 28.15 -16.80
CA ILE A 46 7.43 26.94 -16.96
C ILE A 46 7.18 26.30 -18.32
N LYS A 47 5.92 26.20 -18.73
CA LYS A 47 5.51 25.61 -20.00
C LYS A 47 6.02 26.39 -21.22
N THR A 48 6.06 27.72 -21.15
CA THR A 48 6.65 28.58 -22.20
C THR A 48 8.17 28.69 -22.12
N GLY A 49 8.78 28.16 -21.05
CA GLY A 49 10.24 28.19 -20.84
C GLY A 49 10.79 29.55 -20.39
N GLN A 50 9.92 30.52 -20.07
CA GLN A 50 10.24 31.92 -19.74
C GLN A 50 10.48 32.15 -18.24
N PHE A 51 10.09 31.20 -17.38
CA PHE A 51 10.10 31.37 -15.93
C PHE A 51 11.39 31.96 -15.34
N ARG A 52 12.57 31.40 -15.67
CA ARG A 52 13.84 31.88 -15.09
C ARG A 52 14.17 33.31 -15.54
N GLU A 53 13.86 33.65 -16.78
CA GLU A 53 14.08 34.99 -17.33
C GLU A 53 13.21 36.03 -16.60
N GLU A 54 11.94 35.70 -16.33
CA GLU A 54 11.03 36.58 -15.58
C GLU A 54 11.44 36.71 -14.11
N VAL A 55 11.92 35.65 -13.47
CA VAL A 55 12.47 35.72 -12.10
C VAL A 55 13.72 36.59 -12.04
N GLU A 56 14.60 36.52 -13.04
CA GLU A 56 15.82 37.35 -13.11
C GLU A 56 15.51 38.84 -13.33
N LYS A 57 14.34 39.18 -13.89
CA LYS A 57 13.86 40.57 -14.05
C LYS A 57 13.24 41.15 -12.77
N LEU A 58 12.95 40.34 -11.75
CA LEU A 58 12.33 40.83 -10.52
C LEU A 58 13.23 41.87 -9.82
N PRO A 59 12.67 42.98 -9.31
CA PRO A 59 13.41 43.87 -8.43
C PRO A 59 13.77 43.16 -7.11
N MET A 60 14.87 43.58 -6.49
CA MET A 60 15.19 43.17 -5.13
C MET A 60 14.34 43.98 -4.16
N LEU A 61 13.36 43.34 -3.53
CA LEU A 61 12.43 43.97 -2.59
C LEU A 61 12.91 43.78 -1.14
N SER A 62 12.77 44.81 -0.31
CA SER A 62 13.06 44.73 1.14
C SER A 62 11.94 43.99 1.86
N THR A 63 12.26 43.26 2.93
CA THR A 63 11.27 42.54 3.74
C THR A 63 10.82 43.34 4.98
N ASP A 64 11.27 44.59 5.13
CA ASP A 64 11.09 45.38 6.36
C ASP A 64 9.66 45.86 6.59
N ASP A 65 8.89 46.06 5.52
CA ASP A 65 7.50 46.51 5.61
C ASP A 65 6.48 45.36 5.75
N LEU A 66 6.95 44.10 5.66
CA LEU A 66 6.15 42.89 6.00
C LEU A 66 6.14 42.66 7.51
N LYS A 67 5.31 43.41 8.23
CA LYS A 67 5.28 43.40 9.71
C LYS A 67 4.37 42.32 10.29
N GLU A 68 3.27 42.03 9.62
CA GLU A 68 2.29 41.07 10.11
C GLU A 68 2.69 39.63 9.76
N HIS A 69 2.42 38.71 10.68
CA HIS A 69 2.82 37.30 10.53
C HIS A 69 2.19 36.65 9.29
N ASP A 70 0.95 36.97 8.96
CA ASP A 70 0.25 36.46 7.77
C ASP A 70 0.87 36.97 6.45
N GLN A 71 1.28 38.23 6.39
CA GLN A 71 2.01 38.82 5.26
C GLN A 71 3.37 38.16 5.07
N GLN A 72 4.11 37.96 6.17
CA GLN A 72 5.40 37.25 6.13
C GLN A 72 5.24 35.82 5.63
N ARG A 73 4.19 35.12 6.07
CA ARG A 73 3.89 33.73 5.63
C ARG A 73 3.51 33.66 4.15
N LEU A 74 2.70 34.58 3.64
CA LEU A 74 2.37 34.60 2.21
C LEU A 74 3.60 34.94 1.34
N ALA A 75 4.43 35.89 1.76
CA ALA A 75 5.66 36.23 1.05
C ALA A 75 6.66 35.06 1.04
N HIS A 76 6.83 34.37 2.18
CA HIS A 76 7.68 33.18 2.28
C HIS A 76 7.16 32.03 1.41
N LEU A 77 5.85 31.80 1.39
CA LEU A 77 5.19 30.82 0.49
C LEU A 77 5.48 31.10 -0.99
N ALA A 78 5.28 32.35 -1.44
CA ALA A 78 5.50 32.75 -2.83
C ALA A 78 6.97 32.57 -3.23
N LEU A 79 7.91 33.06 -2.40
CA LEU A 79 9.35 32.89 -2.63
C LEU A 79 9.79 31.43 -2.58
N GLY A 80 9.16 30.59 -1.76
CA GLY A 80 9.40 29.16 -1.69
C GLY A 80 9.02 28.45 -2.98
N PHE A 81 7.84 28.72 -3.54
CA PHE A 81 7.44 28.18 -4.84
C PHE A 81 8.34 28.68 -5.98
N ILE A 82 8.66 29.97 -5.99
CA ILE A 82 9.58 30.56 -6.98
C ILE A 82 10.95 29.88 -6.93
N THR A 83 11.49 29.70 -5.73
CA THR A 83 12.79 29.06 -5.49
C THR A 83 12.80 27.62 -5.97
N MET A 84 11.79 26.82 -5.58
CA MET A 84 11.69 25.42 -6.01
C MET A 84 11.59 25.30 -7.54
N ALA A 85 10.77 26.15 -8.18
CA ALA A 85 10.68 26.16 -9.64
C ALA A 85 11.98 26.64 -10.30
N TYR A 86 12.67 27.65 -9.77
CA TYR A 86 13.90 28.16 -10.36
C TYR A 86 14.98 27.08 -10.43
N VAL A 87 15.10 26.28 -9.37
CA VAL A 87 16.05 25.17 -9.28
C VAL A 87 15.70 24.05 -10.25
N TRP A 88 14.43 23.60 -10.27
CA TRP A 88 14.05 22.30 -10.83
C TRP A 88 13.23 22.33 -12.12
N ASN A 89 12.77 23.49 -12.62
CA ASN A 89 11.77 23.55 -13.70
C ASN A 89 12.15 22.88 -15.05
N ARG A 90 13.43 22.55 -15.27
CA ARG A 90 13.93 21.87 -16.49
C ARG A 90 14.47 20.46 -16.21
N GLY A 91 14.09 19.87 -15.07
CA GLY A 91 14.47 18.52 -14.66
C GLY A 91 15.95 18.36 -14.33
N ASP A 92 16.35 17.11 -14.10
CA ASP A 92 17.65 16.75 -13.52
C ASP A 92 18.87 17.13 -14.37
N GLY A 93 18.67 17.43 -15.65
CA GLY A 93 19.73 17.83 -16.59
C GLY A 93 20.12 19.31 -16.56
N ASP A 94 19.32 20.18 -15.92
CA ASP A 94 19.55 21.65 -15.88
C ASP A 94 19.19 22.24 -14.51
N VAL A 95 19.70 21.59 -13.46
CA VAL A 95 19.53 22.01 -12.07
C VAL A 95 20.34 23.27 -11.78
N ARG A 96 19.69 24.33 -11.27
CA ARG A 96 20.39 25.56 -10.86
C ARG A 96 21.03 25.38 -9.50
N LYS A 97 22.32 25.68 -9.42
CA LYS A 97 23.11 25.60 -8.18
C LYS A 97 23.19 26.93 -7.41
N VAL A 98 22.68 28.00 -8.02
CA VAL A 98 22.76 29.37 -7.49
C VAL A 98 21.39 30.02 -7.69
N LEU A 99 20.85 30.61 -6.62
CA LEU A 99 19.66 31.45 -6.68
C LEU A 99 20.08 32.91 -6.92
N PRO A 100 19.35 33.66 -7.76
CA PRO A 100 19.65 35.06 -7.97
C PRO A 100 19.35 35.88 -6.70
N SER A 101 20.15 36.90 -6.44
CA SER A 101 20.13 37.63 -5.16
C SER A 101 18.81 38.33 -4.89
N ASN A 102 18.11 38.75 -5.93
CA ASN A 102 16.80 39.41 -5.86
C ASN A 102 15.68 38.54 -5.24
N ILE A 103 15.83 37.20 -5.23
CA ILE A 103 14.94 36.30 -4.48
C ILE A 103 15.65 35.65 -3.29
N ALA A 104 16.95 35.39 -3.36
CA ALA A 104 17.69 34.68 -2.31
C ALA A 104 17.79 35.50 -1.01
N VAL A 105 18.09 36.80 -1.12
CA VAL A 105 18.23 37.71 0.03
C VAL A 105 16.90 37.86 0.79
N PRO A 106 15.79 38.32 0.15
CA PRO A 106 14.52 38.47 0.87
C PRO A 106 13.99 37.14 1.40
N TYR A 107 14.27 36.02 0.72
CA TYR A 107 13.84 34.71 1.21
C TYR A 107 14.57 34.26 2.47
N CYS A 108 15.88 34.52 2.56
CA CYS A 108 16.66 34.24 3.76
C CYS A 108 16.27 35.15 4.92
N GLU A 109 16.03 36.44 4.67
CA GLU A 109 15.56 37.39 5.69
C GLU A 109 14.20 37.00 6.27
N LEU A 110 13.23 36.64 5.42
CA LEU A 110 11.92 36.17 5.88
C LEU A 110 12.02 34.85 6.64
N SER A 111 12.90 33.96 6.19
CA SER A 111 13.18 32.68 6.85
C SER A 111 13.70 32.90 8.27
N GLU A 112 14.65 33.82 8.45
CA GLU A 112 15.15 34.21 9.77
C GLU A 112 14.07 34.84 10.65
N LYS A 113 13.27 35.77 10.10
CA LYS A 113 12.14 36.42 10.80
C LYS A 113 11.11 35.40 11.31
N LEU A 114 10.81 34.37 10.52
CA LEU A 114 9.82 33.34 10.82
C LEU A 114 10.38 32.14 11.60
N GLY A 115 11.71 32.03 11.76
CA GLY A 115 12.35 30.82 12.31
C GLY A 115 12.18 29.58 11.43
N LEU A 116 12.02 29.78 10.11
CA LEU A 116 11.88 28.72 9.11
C LEU A 116 13.14 28.64 8.25
N PRO A 117 13.46 27.48 7.65
CA PRO A 117 14.54 27.42 6.66
C PRO A 117 14.10 28.07 5.33
N PRO A 118 15.05 28.61 4.52
CA PRO A 118 14.79 29.17 3.19
C PRO A 118 14.59 28.07 2.14
N ILE A 119 13.58 27.25 2.34
CA ILE A 119 13.09 26.21 1.43
C ILE A 119 11.58 26.08 1.60
N LEU A 120 10.86 25.66 0.56
CA LEU A 120 9.41 25.47 0.65
C LEU A 120 9.12 24.39 1.71
N VAL A 121 8.56 24.80 2.85
CA VAL A 121 8.26 23.92 3.98
C VAL A 121 6.77 23.63 4.08
N TYR A 122 6.45 22.55 4.80
CA TYR A 122 5.07 22.12 5.08
C TYR A 122 4.20 23.24 5.68
N ALA A 123 4.79 24.06 6.55
CA ALA A 123 4.09 25.19 7.15
C ALA A 123 3.50 26.12 6.08
N ASP A 124 4.22 26.37 5.00
CA ASP A 124 3.76 27.31 3.97
C ASP A 124 2.86 26.61 2.95
N CYS A 125 3.30 25.47 2.40
CA CYS A 125 2.56 24.83 1.30
C CYS A 125 1.28 24.09 1.75
N VAL A 126 1.11 23.83 3.05
CA VAL A 126 -0.07 23.14 3.59
C VAL A 126 -0.81 23.97 4.63
N LEU A 127 -0.11 24.48 5.67
CA LEU A 127 -0.79 25.16 6.78
C LEU A 127 -1.20 26.60 6.45
N ALA A 128 -0.57 27.23 5.44
CA ALA A 128 -0.88 28.60 5.01
C ALA A 128 -1.41 28.71 3.57
N ASN A 129 -1.49 27.61 2.81
CA ASN A 129 -1.95 27.63 1.41
C ASN A 129 -3.35 27.02 1.27
N TRP A 130 -4.34 27.61 1.94
CA TRP A 130 -5.72 27.11 1.92
C TRP A 130 -6.73 28.25 2.02
N LYS A 131 -7.96 28.00 1.55
CA LYS A 131 -9.10 28.91 1.71
C LYS A 131 -10.39 28.11 1.93
N LYS A 132 -11.23 28.56 2.88
CA LYS A 132 -12.62 28.08 3.00
C LYS A 132 -13.42 28.56 1.79
N LYS A 133 -13.94 27.63 0.98
CA LYS A 133 -14.77 27.96 -0.20
C LYS A 133 -16.15 28.54 0.18
N ASP A 134 -16.69 28.15 1.33
CA ASP A 134 -17.89 28.71 1.94
C ASP A 134 -17.76 28.57 3.47
N PRO A 135 -17.72 29.66 4.27
CA PRO A 135 -17.54 29.61 5.72
C PRO A 135 -18.75 29.07 6.50
N SER A 136 -19.93 29.04 5.89
CA SER A 136 -21.19 28.71 6.55
C SER A 136 -21.95 27.72 5.69
N GLY A 137 -21.89 26.43 6.05
CA GLY A 137 -22.90 25.50 5.55
C GLY A 137 -24.32 26.07 5.74
N TRP A 138 -25.32 25.46 5.12
CA TRP A 138 -26.67 26.05 5.00
C TRP A 138 -27.40 26.32 6.34
N LYS A 139 -26.95 25.74 7.46
CA LYS A 139 -27.47 26.02 8.82
C LYS A 139 -26.86 27.31 9.38
N GLY A 140 -27.71 28.31 9.59
CA GLY A 140 -27.30 29.63 10.09
C GLY A 140 -26.82 30.60 9.00
N ASN A 141 -26.91 30.23 7.71
CA ASN A 141 -26.57 31.09 6.60
C ASN A 141 -27.70 32.14 6.37
N PRO A 142 -27.41 33.45 6.45
CA PRO A 142 -28.41 34.51 6.25
C PRO A 142 -29.06 34.51 4.86
N GLU A 143 -28.36 33.99 3.85
CA GLU A 143 -28.85 33.92 2.46
C GLU A 143 -29.76 32.72 2.21
N LEU A 144 -29.71 31.70 3.09
CA LEU A 144 -30.61 30.54 3.09
C LEU A 144 -31.25 30.37 4.48
N PRO A 145 -32.07 31.35 4.91
CA PRO A 145 -32.57 31.41 6.29
C PRO A 145 -33.48 30.22 6.63
N GLU A 146 -34.11 29.60 5.63
CA GLU A 146 -34.92 28.39 5.83
C GLU A 146 -34.14 27.08 5.57
N GLY A 147 -32.91 27.16 5.06
CA GLY A 147 -32.09 26.02 4.64
C GLY A 147 -32.28 25.63 3.17
N LEU A 148 -31.79 24.45 2.79
CA LEU A 148 -31.79 23.97 1.41
C LEU A 148 -32.92 22.96 1.17
N LEU A 149 -33.71 23.13 0.10
CA LEU A 149 -34.74 22.16 -0.30
C LEU A 149 -34.12 21.04 -1.13
N TYR A 150 -34.27 19.79 -0.67
CA TYR A 150 -33.80 18.60 -1.38
C TYR A 150 -34.98 18.01 -2.16
N GLN A 151 -35.09 18.41 -3.42
CA GLN A 151 -36.20 18.05 -4.30
C GLN A 151 -36.38 16.53 -4.39
N GLY A 152 -37.63 16.07 -4.22
CA GLY A 152 -37.98 14.65 -4.27
C GLY A 152 -37.66 13.85 -3.00
N VAL A 153 -37.15 14.52 -1.95
CA VAL A 153 -36.83 13.88 -0.65
C VAL A 153 -37.64 14.49 0.50
N TRP A 154 -37.67 15.83 0.62
CA TRP A 154 -38.48 16.54 1.61
C TRP A 154 -39.25 17.69 0.98
N ASP A 155 -40.47 17.93 1.48
CA ASP A 155 -41.31 19.06 1.04
C ASP A 155 -40.94 20.38 1.71
N THR A 156 -40.07 20.32 2.74
CA THR A 156 -39.58 21.49 3.48
C THR A 156 -38.06 21.59 3.44
N PRO A 157 -37.48 22.80 3.36
CA PRO A 157 -36.03 22.99 3.39
C PRO A 157 -35.38 22.45 4.68
N ARG A 158 -34.13 21.98 4.55
CA ARG A 158 -33.33 21.43 5.64
C ARG A 158 -32.08 22.25 5.89
N GLN A 159 -31.82 22.51 7.16
CA GLN A 159 -30.62 23.19 7.62
C GLN A 159 -29.59 22.17 8.10
N PHE A 160 -28.45 22.11 7.42
CA PHE A 160 -27.32 21.27 7.80
C PHE A 160 -26.06 22.12 7.98
N SER A 161 -25.28 21.79 9.01
CA SER A 161 -23.99 22.42 9.29
C SER A 161 -22.94 22.05 8.24
N GLY A 162 -21.96 22.92 8.04
CA GLY A 162 -20.81 22.63 7.18
C GLY A 162 -19.86 21.60 7.79
N GLY A 163 -18.84 21.21 7.02
CA GLY A 163 -17.76 20.34 7.52
C GLY A 163 -17.01 20.99 8.67
N SER A 164 -16.80 20.26 9.76
CA SER A 164 -16.09 20.76 10.95
C SER A 164 -15.18 19.68 11.52
N ALA A 165 -14.06 20.06 12.14
CA ALA A 165 -13.23 19.16 12.92
C ALA A 165 -14.04 18.47 14.04
N GLY A 166 -15.12 19.09 14.52
CA GLY A 166 -16.07 18.48 15.46
C GLY A 166 -16.74 17.21 14.92
N GLN A 167 -16.73 16.96 13.60
CA GLN A 167 -17.27 15.73 13.00
C GLN A 167 -16.24 14.58 13.00
N SER A 168 -15.02 14.81 13.47
CA SER A 168 -13.98 13.77 13.60
C SER A 168 -14.26 12.85 14.78
N SER A 169 -14.44 11.56 14.49
CA SER A 169 -14.60 10.55 15.53
C SER A 169 -13.33 10.36 16.36
N ILE A 170 -12.14 10.66 15.82
CA ILE A 170 -10.87 10.55 16.54
C ILE A 170 -10.79 11.60 17.65
N PHE A 171 -11.08 12.86 17.34
CA PHE A 171 -11.01 13.93 18.35
C PHE A 171 -12.02 13.69 19.47
N GLN A 172 -13.24 13.29 19.11
CA GLN A 172 -14.26 12.98 20.12
C GLN A 172 -13.97 11.71 20.93
N CYS A 173 -13.33 10.69 20.34
CA CYS A 173 -12.87 9.51 21.09
C CYS A 173 -11.78 9.87 22.09
N LEU A 174 -10.80 10.68 21.68
CA LEU A 174 -9.72 11.14 22.56
C LEU A 174 -10.27 11.93 23.74
N ASP A 175 -11.22 12.84 23.50
CA ASP A 175 -11.88 13.60 24.56
C ASP A 175 -12.57 12.68 25.59
N VAL A 176 -13.34 11.71 25.12
CA VAL A 176 -14.06 10.75 25.98
C VAL A 176 -13.09 9.87 26.78
N VAL A 177 -12.11 9.28 26.10
CA VAL A 177 -11.13 8.36 26.73
C VAL A 177 -10.26 9.10 27.75
N LEU A 178 -9.83 10.32 27.44
CA LEU A 178 -9.00 11.13 28.34
C LEU A 178 -9.81 11.80 29.46
N GLY A 179 -11.14 11.67 29.46
CA GLY A 179 -12.00 12.31 30.45
C GLY A 179 -11.96 13.84 30.37
N ILE A 180 -11.72 14.37 29.17
CA ILE A 180 -11.84 15.80 28.87
C ILE A 180 -13.33 16.11 28.96
N GLY A 181 -13.70 16.89 29.98
CA GLY A 181 -15.09 17.09 30.35
C GLY A 181 -15.89 17.80 29.26
N GLN A 182 -16.60 17.03 28.43
CA GLN A 182 -17.74 17.49 27.64
C GLN A 182 -19.01 17.53 28.53
N THR A 183 -18.88 17.98 29.78
CA THR A 183 -19.93 17.82 30.79
C THR A 183 -21.23 18.47 30.34
N THR A 184 -22.29 17.69 30.45
CA THR A 184 -23.59 17.78 29.77
C THR A 184 -24.47 18.98 30.16
N GLY A 185 -23.92 20.15 30.50
CA GLY A 185 -24.78 21.26 30.93
C GLY A 185 -24.26 22.69 30.94
N ARG A 186 -23.05 23.02 30.46
CA ARG A 186 -22.62 24.44 30.41
C ARG A 186 -21.68 24.74 29.24
N GLY A 187 -22.22 25.22 28.12
CA GLY A 187 -21.47 25.96 27.10
C GLY A 187 -21.90 25.72 25.64
N PRO A 188 -21.81 26.73 24.75
CA PRO A 188 -22.13 26.60 23.31
C PRO A 188 -21.33 25.50 22.59
N ALA A 189 -20.09 25.24 23.03
CA ALA A 189 -19.19 24.28 22.39
C ALA A 189 -19.62 22.81 22.62
N ALA A 190 -20.11 22.46 23.81
CA ALA A 190 -20.57 21.10 24.12
C ALA A 190 -21.86 20.75 23.35
N GLU A 191 -22.74 21.73 23.14
CA GLU A 191 -23.93 21.59 22.30
C GLU A 191 -23.56 21.46 20.82
N PHE A 192 -22.59 22.25 20.36
CA PHE A 192 -22.06 22.16 19.00
C PHE A 192 -21.45 20.78 18.71
N LEU A 193 -20.61 20.24 19.60
CA LEU A 193 -19.99 18.93 19.40
C LEU A 193 -21.02 17.80 19.40
N LYS A 194 -22.08 17.90 20.21
CA LYS A 194 -23.23 16.98 20.16
C LYS A 194 -23.98 17.08 18.83
N ASP A 195 -24.23 18.30 18.32
CA ASP A 195 -24.79 18.50 16.99
C ASP A 195 -23.90 17.84 15.94
N MET A 196 -22.57 18.03 16.01
CA MET A 196 -21.62 17.43 15.07
C MET A 196 -21.58 15.90 15.11
N ARG A 197 -21.87 15.26 16.26
CA ARG A 197 -21.98 13.79 16.33
C ARG A 197 -23.11 13.25 15.44
N THR A 198 -24.20 14.01 15.27
CA THR A 198 -25.32 13.58 14.42
C THR A 198 -24.95 13.45 12.93
N TYR A 199 -23.84 14.07 12.53
CA TYR A 199 -23.28 14.00 11.18
C TYR A 199 -22.28 12.85 11.01
N MET A 200 -21.91 12.14 12.08
CA MET A 200 -21.01 10.97 12.01
C MET A 200 -21.76 9.72 11.55
N PRO A 201 -21.08 8.71 10.98
CA PRO A 201 -21.69 7.40 10.72
C PRO A 201 -22.26 6.76 11.99
N PHE A 202 -23.38 6.04 11.87
CA PHE A 202 -24.10 5.46 13.00
C PHE A 202 -23.21 4.61 13.93
N GLY A 203 -22.37 3.74 13.37
CA GLY A 203 -21.44 2.92 14.17
C GLY A 203 -20.41 3.75 14.95
N HIS A 204 -20.04 4.94 14.47
CA HIS A 204 -19.15 5.84 15.21
C HIS A 204 -19.89 6.53 16.37
N GLN A 205 -21.17 6.86 16.17
CA GLN A 205 -22.02 7.39 17.23
C GLN A 205 -22.21 6.34 18.34
N GLU A 206 -22.54 5.10 17.97
CA GLU A 206 -22.67 3.98 18.92
C GLU A 206 -21.38 3.71 19.68
N PHE A 207 -20.23 3.70 18.99
CA PHE A 207 -18.93 3.51 19.63
C PHE A 207 -18.60 4.64 20.61
N LEU A 208 -18.88 5.89 20.26
CA LEU A 208 -18.70 7.03 21.17
C LEU A 208 -19.62 6.92 22.40
N SER A 209 -20.89 6.52 22.22
CA SER A 209 -21.81 6.27 23.33
C SER A 209 -21.35 5.11 24.22
N PHE A 210 -20.78 4.06 23.63
CA PHE A 210 -20.17 2.96 24.38
C PHE A 210 -18.94 3.43 25.18
N LEU A 211 -18.05 4.21 24.56
CA LEU A 211 -16.89 4.79 25.27
C LEU A 211 -17.32 5.69 26.43
N GLU A 212 -18.39 6.47 26.27
CA GLU A 212 -18.95 7.32 27.34
C GLU A 212 -19.59 6.50 28.48
N SER A 213 -20.02 5.27 28.21
CA SER A 213 -20.48 4.33 29.24
C SER A 213 -19.34 3.67 30.03
N CYS A 214 -18.11 3.75 29.51
CA CYS A 214 -16.92 3.23 30.16
C CYS A 214 -16.29 4.27 31.10
N PRO A 215 -15.60 3.86 32.18
CA PRO A 215 -14.77 4.76 32.95
C PRO A 215 -13.69 5.39 32.07
N SER A 216 -13.52 6.71 32.12
CA SER A 216 -12.43 7.37 31.42
C SER A 216 -11.08 7.02 32.04
N ALA A 217 -9.99 7.13 31.26
CA ALA A 217 -8.64 6.91 31.77
C ALA A 217 -8.34 7.84 32.97
N ARG A 218 -8.83 9.08 32.94
CA ARG A 218 -8.74 10.02 34.07
C ARG A 218 -9.47 9.50 35.31
N HIS A 219 -10.69 8.97 35.15
CA HIS A 219 -11.47 8.41 36.26
C HIS A 219 -10.76 7.19 36.89
N GLN A 220 -10.22 6.32 36.05
CA GLN A 220 -9.53 5.11 36.49
C GLN A 220 -8.22 5.41 37.21
N ILE A 221 -7.43 6.36 36.69
CA ILE A 221 -6.21 6.84 37.35
C ILE A 221 -6.53 7.52 38.69
N CYS A 222 -7.59 8.34 38.78
CA CYS A 222 -8.00 8.95 40.04
C CYS A 222 -8.47 7.91 41.07
N SER A 223 -9.25 6.92 40.64
CA SER A 223 -9.72 5.82 41.50
C SER A 223 -8.55 5.01 42.06
N ASP A 224 -7.60 4.61 41.21
CA ASP A 224 -6.41 3.85 41.62
C ASP A 224 -5.51 4.65 42.58
N LEU A 225 -5.43 5.98 42.41
CA LEU A 225 -4.67 6.87 43.29
C LEU A 225 -5.36 7.07 44.65
N GLU A 226 -6.70 7.14 44.69
CA GLU A 226 -7.46 7.21 45.95
C GLU A 226 -7.41 5.89 46.72
N GLU A 227 -7.44 4.76 46.02
CA GLU A 227 -7.37 3.42 46.62
C GLU A 227 -5.98 3.12 47.19
N ARG A 228 -4.90 3.50 46.49
CA ARG A 228 -3.53 3.42 47.01
C ARG A 228 -3.31 4.28 48.25
N ASN A 229 -3.89 5.48 48.29
CA ASN A 229 -3.80 6.37 49.46
C ASN A 229 -4.54 5.82 50.71
N ARG A 230 -5.56 4.97 50.55
CA ARG A 230 -6.23 4.29 51.67
C ARG A 230 -5.42 3.11 52.22
N VAL A 231 -4.62 2.45 51.39
CA VAL A 231 -3.89 1.22 51.75
C VAL A 231 -2.56 1.52 52.47
N GLU A 232 -1.89 2.63 52.17
CA GLU A 232 -0.52 2.88 52.67
C GLU A 232 -0.40 3.75 53.94
N GLY A 233 -1.48 4.27 54.52
CA GLY A 233 -1.45 4.92 55.84
C GLY A 233 -0.49 6.12 56.02
N GLY A 234 0.09 6.63 54.93
CA GLY A 234 0.98 7.79 54.90
C GLY A 234 0.27 9.00 54.29
N GLY A 235 0.34 10.16 54.96
CA GLY A 235 -0.36 11.39 54.59
C GLY A 235 0.06 12.01 53.27
N CYS A 236 -0.23 11.37 52.14
CA CYS A 236 -0.10 11.93 50.80
C CYS A 236 -1.44 12.58 50.42
N ARG A 237 -1.51 13.92 50.47
CA ARG A 237 -2.71 14.67 50.11
C ARG A 237 -2.64 15.03 48.63
N VAL A 238 -3.26 14.20 47.78
CA VAL A 238 -3.45 14.52 46.36
C VAL A 238 -4.56 15.57 46.25
N ILE A 239 -4.21 16.78 45.83
CA ILE A 239 -5.20 17.82 45.52
C ILE A 239 -5.40 17.79 43.99
N VAL A 240 -6.55 17.29 43.55
CA VAL A 240 -6.96 17.36 42.14
C VAL A 240 -7.70 18.67 41.95
N THR A 241 -7.13 19.61 41.18
CA THR A 241 -7.87 20.76 40.65
C THR A 241 -8.04 20.60 39.14
N ASP A 242 -9.05 21.29 38.59
CA ASP A 242 -9.50 21.11 37.21
C ASP A 242 -8.49 21.49 36.10
N THR A 243 -7.27 21.93 36.44
CA THR A 243 -6.38 22.55 35.46
C THR A 243 -4.92 22.07 35.40
N ALA A 244 -4.42 21.23 36.30
CA ALA A 244 -3.11 20.58 36.12
C ALA A 244 -2.87 19.45 37.13
N LEU A 245 -2.20 18.38 36.69
CA LEU A 245 -1.74 17.29 37.55
C LEU A 245 -0.26 17.52 37.89
N GLU A 246 0.03 18.18 39.01
CA GLU A 246 1.40 18.30 39.54
C GLU A 246 1.68 17.14 40.52
N ILE A 247 2.65 16.29 40.19
CA ILE A 247 3.13 15.21 41.07
C ILE A 247 4.56 15.54 41.54
N ASN A 248 4.73 15.87 42.82
CA ASN A 248 6.05 16.05 43.43
C ASN A 248 6.52 14.75 44.10
N PHE A 249 7.62 14.17 43.62
CA PHE A 249 8.27 13.00 44.22
C PHE A 249 9.45 13.40 45.12
N ARG A 250 9.53 12.80 46.31
CA ARG A 250 10.74 12.80 47.15
C ARG A 250 11.10 11.35 47.46
N ILE A 251 12.21 10.86 46.90
CA ILE A 251 12.66 9.46 47.03
C ILE A 251 13.78 9.38 48.07
N SER A 252 13.68 8.44 49.01
CA SER A 252 14.80 7.96 49.83
C SER A 252 14.94 6.43 49.70
N TYR A 253 16.15 5.98 49.34
CA TYR A 253 16.49 4.57 49.08
C TYR A 253 16.83 3.81 50.37
N THR A 254 16.45 2.53 50.44
CA THR A 254 17.22 1.47 51.14
C THR A 254 17.13 0.13 50.40
N SER A 255 18.23 -0.63 50.44
CA SER A 255 18.56 -1.84 49.68
C SER A 255 18.14 -3.16 50.35
N GLY A 256 17.90 -4.22 49.57
CA GLY A 256 17.86 -5.61 50.07
C GLY A 256 17.72 -6.68 48.97
N SER A 257 18.63 -7.65 48.94
CA SER A 257 18.73 -8.77 47.97
C SER A 257 18.10 -10.07 48.54
N PHE A 258 17.70 -11.04 47.69
CA PHE A 258 18.11 -12.47 47.79
C PHE A 258 17.61 -13.35 46.62
N CYS A 259 18.18 -14.55 46.49
CA CYS A 259 18.35 -15.38 45.30
C CYS A 259 17.66 -16.78 45.37
N ALA A 260 17.43 -17.38 44.18
CA ALA A 260 17.53 -18.80 43.75
C ALA A 260 16.46 -19.91 44.09
N GLY A 261 16.20 -20.79 43.09
CA GLY A 261 15.78 -22.20 43.28
C GLY A 261 15.11 -22.91 42.08
N ILE A 262 15.82 -23.84 41.41
CA ILE A 262 15.39 -24.73 40.29
C ILE A 262 15.02 -26.13 40.80
N ARG A 263 14.11 -26.88 40.11
CA ARG A 263 14.13 -28.37 40.10
C ARG A 263 13.49 -29.02 38.85
N ASN A 264 14.21 -29.97 38.26
CA ASN A 264 13.88 -30.85 37.13
C ASN A 264 13.05 -32.09 37.51
N LYS A 265 12.35 -32.70 36.54
CA LYS A 265 12.01 -34.15 36.50
C LYS A 265 11.99 -34.68 35.05
N ILE A 266 12.55 -35.89 34.88
CA ILE A 266 12.69 -36.69 33.65
C ILE A 266 11.72 -37.90 33.74
N MET A 267 11.13 -38.34 32.62
CA MET A 267 10.67 -39.74 32.41
C MET A 267 10.83 -40.17 30.92
N GLU A 268 11.10 -41.46 30.73
CA GLU A 268 11.55 -42.19 29.53
C GLU A 268 10.43 -42.65 28.55
N PRO A 269 10.76 -43.24 27.37
CA PRO A 269 9.97 -43.11 26.13
C PRO A 269 9.07 -44.32 25.80
N GLN A 270 7.93 -44.04 25.13
CA GLN A 270 7.13 -45.06 24.43
C GLN A 270 7.34 -44.99 22.91
N ARG A 271 7.62 -46.15 22.31
CA ARG A 271 7.75 -46.35 20.85
C ARG A 271 6.37 -46.31 20.18
N GLN A 272 6.20 -45.40 19.22
CA GLN A 272 5.27 -45.54 18.10
C GLN A 272 6.01 -45.18 16.81
N ASN A 273 5.76 -45.94 15.75
CA ASN A 273 6.34 -45.77 14.41
C ASN A 273 5.91 -44.43 13.80
N LEU A 274 6.64 -43.35 14.08
CA LEU A 274 6.60 -42.13 13.27
C LEU A 274 7.55 -42.34 12.08
N LYS A 275 7.02 -42.30 10.85
CA LYS A 275 7.79 -41.68 9.76
C LYS A 275 8.20 -40.32 10.32
N THR A 276 9.49 -40.12 10.54
CA THR A 276 10.03 -38.92 11.15
C THR A 276 9.77 -37.77 10.16
N THR A 277 8.64 -37.09 10.31
CA THR A 277 8.31 -35.90 9.52
C THR A 277 9.29 -34.83 9.97
N LEU A 278 10.31 -34.58 9.15
CA LEU A 278 11.29 -33.53 9.38
C LEU A 278 10.55 -32.18 9.50
N PRO A 279 11.02 -31.25 10.35
CA PRO A 279 10.44 -29.90 10.42
C PRO A 279 10.39 -29.25 9.04
N LEU A 280 9.29 -28.57 8.72
CA LEU A 280 9.09 -27.89 7.44
C LEU A 280 10.18 -26.82 7.24
N CYS A 281 11.17 -27.11 6.38
CA CYS A 281 12.29 -26.22 6.10
C CYS A 281 12.02 -25.42 4.81
N LEU A 282 11.85 -24.10 4.94
CA LEU A 282 11.57 -23.19 3.82
C LEU A 282 12.62 -23.28 2.70
N GLY A 283 13.89 -23.41 3.06
CA GLY A 283 15.00 -23.50 2.10
C GLY A 283 14.89 -24.68 1.12
N ARG A 284 14.27 -25.81 1.53
CA ARG A 284 14.04 -26.98 0.66
C ARG A 284 13.15 -26.65 -0.54
N TYR A 285 12.27 -25.64 -0.39
CA TYR A 285 11.32 -25.22 -1.42
C TYR A 285 11.78 -23.94 -2.13
N HIS A 286 13.03 -23.52 -1.92
CA HIS A 286 13.60 -22.25 -2.40
C HIS A 286 12.87 -21.01 -1.87
N ILE A 287 12.28 -21.11 -0.68
CA ILE A 287 11.60 -20.00 -0.02
C ILE A 287 12.63 -19.30 0.88
N SER A 288 12.79 -17.99 0.68
CA SER A 288 13.71 -17.17 1.46
C SER A 288 13.09 -16.80 2.81
N GLU A 289 13.88 -16.90 3.88
CA GLU A 289 13.51 -16.39 5.21
C GLU A 289 13.29 -14.87 5.25
N GLU A 290 13.94 -14.14 4.34
CA GLU A 290 13.83 -12.68 4.24
C GLU A 290 12.81 -12.26 3.19
N TYR A 291 12.76 -12.95 2.04
CA TYR A 291 12.00 -12.52 0.85
C TYR A 291 10.79 -13.42 0.52
N GLY A 292 10.59 -14.52 1.24
CA GLY A 292 9.49 -15.46 0.97
C GLY A 292 9.66 -16.11 -0.40
N PHE A 293 8.61 -16.06 -1.21
CA PHE A 293 8.61 -16.61 -2.58
C PHE A 293 9.28 -15.70 -3.62
N LEU A 294 9.63 -14.45 -3.27
CA LEU A 294 10.39 -13.58 -4.17
C LEU A 294 11.79 -14.17 -4.39
N LEU A 295 12.28 -14.12 -5.62
CA LEU A 295 13.64 -14.51 -5.95
C LEU A 295 14.61 -13.50 -5.32
N PRO A 296 15.49 -13.88 -4.37
CA PRO A 296 16.41 -12.95 -3.76
C PRO A 296 17.51 -12.53 -4.73
N ASN A 297 17.79 -11.22 -4.80
CA ASN A 297 18.83 -10.62 -5.64
C ASN A 297 18.76 -11.12 -7.10
N PRO A 298 17.64 -10.90 -7.79
CA PRO A 298 17.51 -11.28 -9.19
C PRO A 298 18.54 -10.52 -10.04
N LEU A 299 19.02 -11.18 -11.10
CA LEU A 299 20.00 -10.58 -12.01
C LEU A 299 19.33 -9.52 -12.87
N LYS A 300 20.06 -8.45 -13.20
CA LYS A 300 19.61 -7.42 -14.15
C LYS A 300 20.03 -7.72 -15.59
N GLU A 301 21.10 -8.50 -15.76
CA GLU A 301 21.74 -8.75 -17.05
C GLU A 301 22.04 -10.24 -17.22
N LEU A 302 21.91 -10.73 -18.45
CA LEU A 302 22.38 -12.05 -18.87
C LEU A 302 23.80 -11.96 -19.45
N PRO A 303 24.55 -13.08 -19.52
CA PRO A 303 25.85 -13.13 -20.19
C PRO A 303 25.83 -12.54 -21.60
N GLU A 304 26.99 -12.06 -22.08
CA GLU A 304 27.14 -11.36 -23.37
C GLU A 304 26.53 -12.11 -24.56
N TYR A 305 26.59 -13.44 -24.56
CA TYR A 305 25.97 -14.30 -25.58
C TYR A 305 24.46 -14.03 -25.77
N TYR A 306 23.75 -13.64 -24.71
CA TYR A 306 22.31 -13.38 -24.70
C TYR A 306 21.92 -11.91 -24.87
N GLN A 307 22.88 -11.03 -25.21
CA GLN A 307 22.61 -9.61 -25.45
C GLN A 307 21.51 -9.34 -26.50
N PRO A 308 21.35 -10.12 -27.58
CA PRO A 308 20.23 -9.94 -28.51
C PRO A 308 18.84 -10.00 -27.84
N TRP A 309 18.69 -10.80 -26.78
CA TRP A 309 17.45 -10.84 -25.99
C TRP A 309 17.31 -9.61 -25.09
N MET A 310 18.40 -9.24 -24.40
CA MET A 310 18.44 -8.10 -23.48
C MET A 310 18.19 -6.76 -24.19
N GLU A 311 18.79 -6.55 -25.36
CA GLU A 311 18.61 -5.31 -26.15
C GLU A 311 17.15 -5.07 -26.54
N ILE A 312 16.43 -6.13 -26.90
CA ILE A 312 15.00 -6.05 -27.22
C ILE A 312 14.20 -5.78 -25.94
N ALA A 313 14.47 -6.52 -24.86
CA ALA A 313 13.75 -6.36 -23.59
C ALA A 313 13.92 -4.96 -22.97
N ASN A 314 15.13 -4.41 -23.01
CA ASN A 314 15.46 -3.08 -22.47
C ASN A 314 14.76 -1.94 -23.24
N LYS A 315 14.37 -2.18 -24.50
CA LYS A 315 13.65 -1.22 -25.35
C LYS A 315 12.20 -1.65 -25.60
N LEU A 316 11.69 -2.63 -24.86
CA LEU A 316 10.45 -3.31 -25.18
C LEU A 316 9.23 -2.38 -25.29
N PRO A 317 8.97 -1.45 -24.34
CA PRO A 317 7.84 -0.52 -24.47
C PRO A 317 7.94 0.33 -25.74
N TYR A 318 9.13 0.90 -26.01
CA TYR A 318 9.39 1.72 -27.20
C TYR A 318 9.20 0.93 -28.49
N LEU A 319 9.70 -0.30 -28.57
CA LEU A 319 9.57 -1.14 -29.76
C LEU A 319 8.12 -1.55 -30.03
N ILE A 320 7.31 -1.73 -28.99
CA ILE A 320 5.86 -1.99 -29.12
C ILE A 320 5.15 -0.73 -29.63
N GLU A 321 5.37 0.41 -28.98
CA GLU A 321 4.71 1.68 -29.32
C GLU A 321 5.08 2.18 -30.73
N SER A 322 6.31 1.93 -31.18
CA SER A 322 6.77 2.24 -32.54
C SER A 322 6.42 1.17 -33.57
N HIS A 323 5.74 0.08 -33.18
CA HIS A 323 5.39 -1.06 -34.03
C HIS A 323 6.60 -1.80 -34.66
N GLN A 324 7.78 -1.68 -34.06
CA GLN A 324 9.03 -2.25 -34.56
C GLN A 324 9.40 -3.61 -33.93
N LEU A 325 8.78 -3.98 -32.79
CA LEU A 325 9.16 -5.18 -32.05
C LEU A 325 9.10 -6.45 -32.92
N ARG A 326 8.02 -6.64 -33.69
CA ARG A 326 7.91 -7.83 -34.57
C ARG A 326 9.05 -7.91 -35.59
N ALA A 327 9.44 -6.78 -36.18
CA ALA A 327 10.55 -6.73 -37.13
C ALA A 327 11.91 -7.04 -36.47
N CYS A 328 12.11 -6.58 -35.22
CA CYS A 328 13.29 -6.90 -34.43
C CYS A 328 13.36 -8.39 -34.07
N VAL A 329 12.26 -8.97 -33.57
CA VAL A 329 12.19 -10.40 -33.20
C VAL A 329 12.41 -11.31 -34.41
N ASN A 330 11.86 -10.96 -35.57
CA ASN A 330 12.06 -11.74 -36.81
C ASN A 330 13.52 -11.74 -37.30
N LYS A 331 14.33 -10.76 -36.90
CA LYS A 331 15.77 -10.69 -37.17
C LYS A 331 16.62 -11.28 -36.04
N MET A 332 16.01 -11.64 -34.91
CA MET A 332 16.71 -12.13 -33.73
C MET A 332 17.35 -13.50 -34.02
N PRO A 333 18.63 -13.71 -33.68
CA PRO A 333 19.27 -15.01 -33.87
C PRO A 333 18.64 -16.06 -32.95
N LEU A 334 18.59 -17.31 -33.41
CA LEU A 334 18.27 -18.44 -32.55
C LEU A 334 19.47 -18.74 -31.64
N LEU A 335 19.33 -18.46 -30.34
CA LEU A 335 20.37 -18.69 -29.33
C LEU A 335 20.10 -19.96 -28.52
N SER A 336 21.15 -20.70 -28.17
CA SER A 336 21.05 -21.91 -27.34
C SER A 336 20.92 -21.56 -25.86
N CYS A 337 20.08 -22.29 -25.13
CA CYS A 337 19.92 -22.10 -23.68
C CYS A 337 20.97 -22.85 -22.84
N HIS A 338 21.85 -23.66 -23.44
CA HIS A 338 22.84 -24.46 -22.72
C HIS A 338 23.93 -23.64 -22.02
N LEU A 339 24.10 -22.37 -22.38
CA LEU A 339 25.04 -21.44 -21.74
C LEU A 339 24.41 -20.66 -20.58
N LEU A 340 23.13 -20.89 -20.26
CA LEU A 340 22.49 -20.33 -19.06
C LEU A 340 22.91 -21.14 -17.84
N GLU A 341 23.62 -20.50 -16.92
CA GLU A 341 24.14 -21.13 -15.72
C GLU A 341 23.33 -20.76 -14.47
N GLY A 342 22.76 -21.78 -13.84
CA GLY A 342 22.09 -21.67 -12.55
C GLY A 342 20.71 -21.02 -12.61
N HIS A 343 20.03 -21.09 -11.46
CA HIS A 343 18.61 -20.74 -11.38
C HIS A 343 18.30 -19.28 -11.69
N ARG A 344 19.16 -18.33 -11.27
CA ARG A 344 18.91 -16.90 -11.49
C ARG A 344 19.02 -16.49 -12.96
N GLN A 345 19.96 -17.04 -13.71
CA GLN A 345 20.06 -16.77 -15.16
C GLN A 345 18.86 -17.36 -15.90
N LEU A 346 18.45 -18.59 -15.56
CA LEU A 346 17.25 -19.20 -16.12
C LEU A 346 15.98 -18.37 -15.84
N ARG A 347 15.81 -17.87 -14.61
CA ARG A 347 14.67 -17.02 -14.25
C ARG A 347 14.67 -15.68 -14.97
N LEU A 348 15.84 -15.02 -15.11
CA LEU A 348 15.94 -13.80 -15.89
C LEU A 348 15.66 -14.06 -17.39
N ALA A 349 16.20 -15.15 -17.94
CA ALA A 349 15.92 -15.54 -19.32
C ALA A 349 14.43 -15.80 -19.56
N HIS A 350 13.76 -16.50 -18.63
CA HIS A 350 12.32 -16.73 -18.72
C HIS A 350 11.52 -15.42 -18.65
N LEU A 351 11.86 -14.50 -17.74
CA LEU A 351 11.25 -13.17 -17.65
C LEU A 351 11.42 -12.38 -18.96
N VAL A 352 12.64 -12.34 -19.51
CA VAL A 352 12.96 -11.61 -20.74
C VAL A 352 12.22 -12.19 -21.94
N LEU A 353 12.34 -13.50 -22.18
CA LEU A 353 11.73 -14.18 -23.32
C LEU A 353 10.19 -14.13 -23.25
N SER A 354 9.62 -14.29 -22.05
CA SER A 354 8.17 -14.19 -21.86
C SER A 354 7.65 -12.78 -22.07
N ALA A 355 8.32 -11.74 -21.55
CA ALA A 355 7.94 -10.35 -21.78
C ALA A 355 7.99 -9.99 -23.28
N VAL A 356 9.06 -10.38 -23.98
CA VAL A 356 9.18 -10.20 -25.44
C VAL A 356 8.07 -10.96 -26.17
N THR A 357 7.71 -12.17 -25.71
CA THR A 357 6.59 -12.95 -26.26
C THR A 357 5.26 -12.20 -26.10
N MET A 358 4.96 -11.66 -24.92
CA MET A 358 3.73 -10.89 -24.70
C MET A 358 3.69 -9.64 -25.59
N GLY A 359 4.82 -8.93 -25.71
CA GLY A 359 4.93 -7.79 -26.61
C GLY A 359 4.72 -8.16 -28.07
N TYR A 360 5.33 -9.25 -28.54
CA TYR A 360 5.27 -9.68 -29.93
C TYR A 360 3.85 -10.06 -30.35
N VAL A 361 3.18 -10.86 -29.49
CA VAL A 361 1.80 -11.31 -29.71
C VAL A 361 0.87 -10.10 -29.74
N TRP A 362 0.94 -9.24 -28.73
CA TRP A 362 -0.03 -8.16 -28.51
C TRP A 362 0.37 -6.79 -29.06
N GLN A 363 1.45 -6.67 -29.84
CA GLN A 363 1.90 -5.38 -30.41
C GLN A 363 0.76 -4.61 -31.09
N GLU A 364 0.01 -5.30 -31.96
CA GLU A 364 -1.14 -4.74 -32.70
C GLU A 364 -2.47 -4.93 -31.95
N ARG A 365 -2.40 -5.22 -30.64
CA ARG A 365 -3.54 -5.45 -29.74
C ARG A 365 -4.41 -6.61 -30.22
N GLU A 366 -5.69 -6.59 -29.84
CA GLU A 366 -6.65 -7.65 -30.17
C GLU A 366 -7.13 -7.65 -31.62
N LYS A 367 -6.92 -6.55 -32.36
CA LYS A 367 -7.38 -6.46 -33.75
C LYS A 367 -6.52 -7.33 -34.68
N GLN A 368 -5.23 -7.48 -34.39
CA GLN A 368 -4.29 -8.27 -35.19
C GLN A 368 -3.21 -8.96 -34.32
N PRO A 369 -3.60 -9.84 -33.37
CA PRO A 369 -2.62 -10.56 -32.57
C PRO A 369 -1.76 -11.47 -33.45
N ALA A 370 -0.50 -11.69 -33.06
CA ALA A 370 0.34 -12.64 -33.78
C ALA A 370 -0.06 -14.07 -33.39
N GLU A 371 -0.48 -14.87 -34.36
CA GLU A 371 -0.91 -16.26 -34.13
C GLU A 371 0.25 -17.26 -34.14
N VAL A 372 1.44 -16.84 -34.59
CA VAL A 372 2.66 -17.66 -34.68
C VAL A 372 3.82 -16.91 -34.03
N LEU A 373 4.44 -17.56 -33.05
CA LEU A 373 5.67 -17.10 -32.42
C LEU A 373 6.88 -17.62 -33.21
N PRO A 374 7.78 -16.74 -33.71
CA PRO A 374 8.92 -17.14 -34.52
C PRO A 374 9.86 -18.08 -33.79
N ARG A 375 10.47 -19.02 -34.51
CA ARG A 375 11.31 -20.07 -33.92
C ARG A 375 12.49 -19.55 -33.10
N SER A 376 13.04 -18.39 -33.45
CA SER A 376 14.15 -17.74 -32.73
C SER A 376 13.77 -17.31 -31.31
N LEU A 377 12.47 -17.11 -31.05
CA LEU A 377 11.90 -16.81 -29.73
C LEU A 377 11.22 -18.03 -29.11
N ALA A 378 10.46 -18.79 -29.91
CA ALA A 378 9.65 -19.92 -29.44
C ALA A 378 10.49 -21.07 -28.88
N ILE A 379 11.56 -21.47 -29.56
CA ILE A 379 12.43 -22.59 -29.13
C ILE A 379 13.08 -22.28 -27.78
N PRO A 380 13.85 -21.17 -27.62
CA PRO A 380 14.50 -20.91 -26.34
C PRO A 380 13.50 -20.64 -25.21
N MET A 381 12.35 -20.00 -25.49
CA MET A 381 11.29 -19.80 -24.50
C MET A 381 10.83 -21.16 -23.95
N VAL A 382 10.44 -22.09 -24.83
CA VAL A 382 9.95 -23.41 -24.40
C VAL A 382 11.04 -24.25 -23.73
N GLU A 383 12.29 -24.15 -24.18
CA GLU A 383 13.42 -24.83 -23.55
C GLU A 383 13.63 -24.36 -22.10
N VAL A 384 13.70 -23.05 -21.87
CA VAL A 384 13.85 -22.48 -20.52
C VAL A 384 12.64 -22.81 -19.65
N SER A 385 11.43 -22.70 -20.18
CA SER A 385 10.19 -23.09 -19.50
C SER A 385 10.22 -24.54 -19.02
N LYS A 386 10.65 -25.48 -19.89
CA LYS A 386 10.80 -26.90 -19.52
C LYS A 386 11.82 -27.11 -18.42
N ILE A 387 12.98 -26.44 -18.49
CA ILE A 387 14.03 -26.54 -17.45
C ILE A 387 13.51 -26.03 -16.09
N LEU A 388 12.73 -24.96 -16.09
CA LEU A 388 12.17 -24.37 -14.87
C LEU A 388 10.89 -25.05 -14.37
N GLY A 389 10.25 -25.90 -15.18
CA GLY A 389 8.94 -26.46 -14.89
C GLY A 389 7.82 -25.42 -14.88
N LEU A 390 7.93 -24.40 -15.74
CA LEU A 390 6.95 -23.33 -15.94
C LEU A 390 6.34 -23.42 -17.35
N PRO A 391 5.15 -22.86 -17.59
CA PRO A 391 4.58 -22.77 -18.94
C PRO A 391 5.27 -21.67 -19.76
N PRO A 392 5.27 -21.75 -21.10
CA PRO A 392 5.93 -20.79 -21.97
C PRO A 392 5.15 -19.48 -22.15
N ILE A 393 4.78 -18.82 -21.05
CA ILE A 393 4.07 -17.53 -21.02
C ILE A 393 4.56 -16.70 -19.83
N LEU A 394 4.38 -15.38 -19.88
CA LEU A 394 4.66 -14.49 -18.75
C LEU A 394 3.70 -14.79 -17.60
N ALA A 395 4.21 -15.41 -16.54
CA ALA A 395 3.45 -15.76 -15.34
C ALA A 395 3.74 -14.78 -14.19
N HIS A 396 2.96 -14.89 -13.10
CA HIS A 396 3.21 -14.16 -11.83
C HIS A 396 4.63 -14.40 -11.30
N SER A 397 5.15 -15.61 -11.47
CA SER A 397 6.51 -15.97 -11.05
C SER A 397 7.61 -15.19 -11.80
N ASP A 398 7.31 -14.70 -13.00
CA ASP A 398 8.19 -13.84 -13.77
C ASP A 398 7.94 -12.38 -13.42
N LEU A 399 6.70 -11.94 -13.70
CA LEU A 399 6.29 -10.54 -13.64
C LEU A 399 6.43 -9.92 -12.25
N VAL A 400 6.30 -10.72 -11.19
CA VAL A 400 6.36 -10.23 -9.80
C VAL A 400 7.56 -10.84 -9.08
N LEU A 401 7.64 -12.17 -8.98
CA LEU A 401 8.63 -12.80 -8.10
C LEU A 401 10.08 -12.60 -8.57
N THR A 402 10.28 -12.30 -9.86
CA THR A 402 11.60 -12.10 -10.48
C THR A 402 11.86 -10.65 -10.87
N ASN A 403 10.84 -9.93 -11.35
CA ASN A 403 10.98 -8.62 -12.00
C ASN A 403 11.10 -7.42 -11.03
N TRP A 404 12.05 -7.47 -10.12
CA TRP A 404 12.30 -6.38 -9.18
C TRP A 404 13.78 -6.29 -8.86
N THR A 405 14.29 -5.11 -8.56
CA THR A 405 15.68 -4.96 -8.10
C THR A 405 15.86 -3.65 -7.35
N LYS A 406 16.98 -3.52 -6.63
CA LYS A 406 17.34 -2.29 -5.91
C LYS A 406 18.04 -1.33 -6.88
N LYS A 407 17.72 -0.04 -6.81
CA LYS A 407 18.39 1.01 -7.61
C LYS A 407 19.86 1.15 -7.22
N ASP A 408 20.14 1.17 -5.90
CA ASP A 408 21.50 1.12 -5.36
C ASP A 408 21.72 -0.14 -4.51
N PRO A 409 22.51 -1.13 -4.99
CA PRO A 409 22.91 -2.30 -4.21
C PRO A 409 23.92 -1.98 -3.10
N LYS A 410 24.63 -0.84 -3.18
CA LYS A 410 25.67 -0.39 -2.26
C LYS A 410 25.19 0.78 -1.42
N GLY A 411 24.18 0.56 -0.57
CA GLY A 411 23.88 1.51 0.50
C GLY A 411 25.14 1.77 1.33
N GLY A 412 25.64 3.01 1.27
CA GLY A 412 26.65 3.66 2.12
C GLY A 412 27.68 2.81 2.86
N ASN A 413 28.97 3.06 2.59
CA ASN A 413 30.06 2.74 3.52
C ASN A 413 29.82 3.45 4.88
N CYS A 414 29.19 2.77 5.83
CA CYS A 414 29.45 2.92 7.26
C CYS A 414 28.93 1.65 7.96
N GLY A 415 29.75 1.04 8.81
CA GLY A 415 29.56 -0.30 9.37
C GLY A 415 28.43 -0.43 10.40
N GLN A 416 27.19 -0.16 10.00
CA GLN A 416 25.99 -0.54 10.73
C GLN A 416 25.02 -1.21 9.74
N THR A 417 24.72 -2.48 9.99
CA THR A 417 23.69 -3.26 9.30
C THR A 417 22.32 -2.68 9.61
N GLN A 418 21.93 -1.61 8.93
CA GLN A 418 20.56 -1.11 8.95
C GLN A 418 19.85 -1.69 7.74
N SER A 419 18.83 -2.51 7.99
CA SER A 419 18.13 -3.20 6.91
C SER A 419 17.40 -2.18 6.03
N VAL A 420 17.44 -2.36 4.72
CA VAL A 420 16.71 -1.54 3.72
C VAL A 420 15.19 -1.51 3.97
N TRP A 421 14.69 -2.35 4.87
CA TRP A 421 13.29 -2.54 5.24
C TRP A 421 12.94 -1.98 6.63
N GLN A 422 13.87 -1.31 7.31
CA GLN A 422 13.65 -0.76 8.65
C GLN A 422 12.95 0.60 8.56
N SER A 423 11.63 0.57 8.54
CA SER A 423 10.81 1.67 9.04
C SER A 423 10.34 1.26 10.44
N ASP A 424 10.93 1.84 11.48
CA ASP A 424 10.39 1.81 12.85
C ASP A 424 9.16 2.74 12.97
N SER A 425 8.31 2.77 11.93
CA SER A 425 7.12 3.58 11.87
C SER A 425 6.09 2.91 10.97
N VAL A 426 4.85 2.93 11.45
CA VAL A 426 3.61 2.24 11.02
C VAL A 426 3.18 2.51 9.56
N THR A 427 4.02 3.18 8.76
CA THR A 427 3.76 3.54 7.37
C THR A 427 4.72 2.79 6.45
N ILE A 428 4.20 1.80 5.71
CA ILE A 428 4.92 1.21 4.57
C ILE A 428 4.98 2.31 3.51
N SER A 429 6.09 3.04 3.42
CA SER A 429 6.34 3.96 2.30
C SER A 429 6.75 3.13 1.09
N PHE A 430 6.24 3.46 -0.10
CA PHE A 430 6.63 2.80 -1.33
C PHE A 430 8.14 3.00 -1.55
N PRO A 431 8.94 1.93 -1.70
CA PRO A 431 10.38 2.10 -1.72
C PRO A 431 10.81 2.85 -2.99
N SER A 432 11.28 4.09 -2.81
CA SER A 432 11.93 4.86 -3.88
C SER A 432 13.14 4.14 -4.48
N ASN A 433 13.70 3.17 -3.74
CA ASN A 433 14.86 2.35 -4.07
C ASN A 433 14.54 1.04 -4.82
N LEU A 434 13.28 0.79 -5.25
CA LEU A 434 12.94 -0.37 -6.09
C LEU A 434 12.60 0.02 -7.54
N GLU A 435 12.98 -0.86 -8.46
CA GLU A 435 12.69 -0.76 -9.89
C GLU A 435 12.40 -2.14 -10.51
N THR A 436 11.72 -2.16 -11.66
CA THR A 436 11.50 -3.37 -12.46
C THR A 436 12.69 -3.61 -13.38
N ILE A 437 13.01 -4.87 -13.67
CA ILE A 437 14.11 -5.25 -14.58
C ILE A 437 13.66 -5.13 -16.05
N VAL A 438 12.44 -5.60 -16.35
CA VAL A 438 11.81 -5.53 -17.68
C VAL A 438 10.45 -4.85 -17.56
N SER A 439 10.12 -3.99 -18.53
CA SER A 439 8.85 -3.28 -18.59
C SER A 439 8.09 -3.55 -19.89
N LEU A 440 6.77 -3.64 -19.77
CA LEU A 440 5.79 -3.63 -20.86
C LEU A 440 5.13 -2.24 -20.93
N PRO A 441 4.29 -1.95 -21.94
CA PRO A 441 3.55 -0.70 -22.00
C PRO A 441 2.66 -0.48 -20.77
N GLY A 442 2.58 0.77 -20.30
CA GLY A 442 1.87 1.15 -19.06
C GLY A 442 2.66 2.06 -18.14
N GLY A 443 3.95 2.33 -18.44
CA GLY A 443 4.78 3.31 -17.74
C GLY A 443 4.80 3.12 -16.22
N GLU A 444 4.69 4.23 -15.48
CA GLU A 444 4.67 4.21 -14.01
C GLU A 444 3.52 3.38 -13.42
N SER A 445 2.39 3.24 -14.12
CA SER A 445 1.28 2.39 -13.64
C SER A 445 1.63 0.91 -13.69
N LEU A 446 2.38 0.45 -14.70
CA LEU A 446 2.87 -0.93 -14.73
C LEU A 446 3.92 -1.14 -13.66
N ARG A 447 4.85 -0.20 -13.52
CA ARG A 447 5.87 -0.24 -12.47
C ARG A 447 5.23 -0.30 -11.08
N GLY A 448 4.22 0.53 -10.82
CA GLY A 448 3.43 0.51 -9.60
C GLY A 448 2.73 -0.82 -9.38
N PHE A 449 2.04 -1.34 -10.40
CA PHE A 449 1.34 -2.62 -10.32
C PHE A 449 2.28 -3.78 -9.95
N VAL A 450 3.44 -3.87 -10.60
CA VAL A 450 4.44 -4.90 -10.31
C VAL A 450 5.00 -4.72 -8.90
N LEU A 451 5.50 -3.54 -8.56
CA LEU A 451 6.23 -3.32 -7.31
C LEU A 451 5.31 -3.35 -6.08
N VAL A 452 4.07 -2.84 -6.15
CA VAL A 452 3.12 -3.03 -5.03
C VAL A 452 2.82 -4.52 -4.84
N THR A 453 2.72 -5.31 -5.91
CA THR A 453 2.53 -6.77 -5.80
C THR A 453 3.77 -7.46 -5.19
N VAL A 454 4.98 -6.99 -5.51
CA VAL A 454 6.22 -7.44 -4.85
C VAL A 454 6.18 -7.15 -3.35
N LEU A 455 5.69 -5.97 -2.95
CA LEU A 455 5.54 -5.61 -1.55
C LEU A 455 4.49 -6.48 -0.84
N VAL A 456 3.39 -6.82 -1.52
CA VAL A 456 2.39 -7.77 -1.01
C VAL A 456 3.02 -9.13 -0.73
N GLU A 457 3.79 -9.68 -1.69
CA GLU A 457 4.53 -10.94 -1.50
C GLU A 457 5.55 -10.83 -0.35
N LYS A 458 6.21 -9.67 -0.20
CA LYS A 458 7.14 -9.41 0.90
C LYS A 458 6.45 -9.30 2.26
N ALA A 459 5.26 -8.70 2.32
CA ALA A 459 4.44 -8.58 3.53
C ALA A 459 3.92 -9.94 4.02
N ALA A 460 3.88 -10.94 3.13
CA ALA A 460 3.49 -12.30 3.46
C ALA A 460 4.57 -13.13 4.19
N VAL A 461 5.84 -12.70 4.16
CA VAL A 461 6.97 -13.46 4.73
C VAL A 461 6.75 -13.88 6.18
N PRO A 462 6.29 -13.01 7.10
CA PRO A 462 6.02 -13.42 8.46
C PRO A 462 4.93 -14.48 8.56
N GLY A 463 3.90 -14.41 7.71
CA GLY A 463 2.84 -15.42 7.61
C GLY A 463 3.37 -16.75 7.09
N ILE A 464 4.20 -16.77 6.05
CA ILE A 464 4.82 -18.00 5.51
C ILE A 464 5.63 -18.72 6.59
N LYS A 465 6.42 -17.97 7.37
CA LYS A 465 7.18 -18.51 8.51
C LYS A 465 6.25 -19.05 9.60
N ALA A 466 5.15 -18.35 9.86
CA ALA A 466 4.15 -18.80 10.81
C ALA A 466 3.49 -20.12 10.38
N LEU A 467 3.26 -20.37 9.08
CA LEU A 467 2.76 -21.68 8.60
C LEU A 467 3.71 -22.82 9.01
N ALA A 468 5.00 -22.67 8.74
CA ALA A 468 6.01 -23.68 9.07
C ALA A 468 6.10 -23.92 10.59
N GLN A 469 6.05 -22.84 11.38
CA GLN A 469 6.03 -22.91 12.84
C GLN A 469 4.78 -23.60 13.36
N ALA A 470 3.60 -23.28 12.82
CA ALA A 470 2.34 -23.86 13.25
C ALA A 470 2.24 -25.35 12.93
N ILE A 471 2.68 -25.77 11.74
CA ILE A 471 2.75 -27.20 11.38
C ILE A 471 3.65 -27.95 12.36
N SER A 472 4.83 -27.40 12.67
CA SER A 472 5.72 -28.00 13.68
C SER A 472 5.08 -28.02 15.07
N ALA A 473 4.31 -27.00 15.45
CA ALA A 473 3.64 -26.91 16.73
C ALA A 473 2.52 -27.96 16.87
N ILE A 474 1.74 -28.20 15.82
CA ILE A 474 0.71 -29.25 15.78
C ILE A 474 1.35 -30.63 15.98
N LEU A 475 2.43 -30.93 15.23
CA LEU A 475 3.16 -32.20 15.35
C LEU A 475 3.74 -32.44 16.75
N GLN A 476 4.12 -31.36 17.45
CA GLN A 476 4.67 -31.40 18.81
C GLN A 476 3.60 -31.22 19.90
N SER A 477 2.33 -31.06 19.53
CA SER A 477 1.23 -30.73 20.47
C SER A 477 1.53 -29.50 21.35
N ASN A 478 2.14 -28.46 20.77
CA ASN A 478 2.55 -27.24 21.47
C ASN A 478 1.57 -26.09 21.18
N GLU A 479 0.52 -25.99 21.99
CA GLU A 479 -0.55 -24.99 21.83
C GLU A 479 -0.06 -23.54 21.93
N ASP A 480 0.88 -23.22 22.82
CA ASP A 480 1.39 -21.85 22.97
C ASP A 480 2.10 -21.36 21.71
N THR A 481 2.85 -22.25 21.06
CA THR A 481 3.55 -21.95 19.81
C THR A 481 2.55 -21.86 18.65
N LEU A 482 1.55 -22.73 18.63
CA LEU A 482 0.46 -22.68 17.65
C LEU A 482 -0.30 -21.35 17.73
N LEU A 483 -0.68 -20.92 18.94
CA LEU A 483 -1.37 -19.65 19.18
C LEU A 483 -0.56 -18.46 18.65
N LYS A 484 0.74 -18.39 19.00
CA LYS A 484 1.63 -17.32 18.53
C LYS A 484 1.77 -17.32 17.00
N ALA A 485 1.85 -18.51 16.40
CA ALA A 485 1.93 -18.64 14.95
C ALA A 485 0.64 -18.17 14.27
N LEU A 486 -0.54 -18.53 14.78
CA LEU A 486 -1.83 -18.05 14.27
C LEU A 486 -1.96 -16.52 14.41
N GLN A 487 -1.60 -15.96 15.56
CA GLN A 487 -1.59 -14.51 15.75
C GLN A 487 -0.65 -13.81 14.75
N ARG A 488 0.53 -14.39 14.49
CA ARG A 488 1.48 -13.85 13.50
C ARG A 488 0.96 -13.98 12.07
N LEU A 489 0.29 -15.07 11.73
CA LEU A 489 -0.36 -15.27 10.44
C LEU A 489 -1.44 -14.21 10.22
N ARG A 490 -2.31 -13.98 11.21
CA ARG A 490 -3.33 -12.91 11.15
C ARG A 490 -2.72 -11.55 10.83
N LEU A 491 -1.71 -11.14 11.60
CA LEU A 491 -1.06 -9.85 11.41
C LEU A 491 -0.44 -9.75 10.00
N SER A 492 0.17 -10.83 9.50
CA SER A 492 0.72 -10.85 8.14
C SER A 492 -0.36 -10.70 7.07
N ILE A 493 -1.54 -11.32 7.24
CA ILE A 493 -2.68 -11.14 6.32
C ILE A 493 -3.18 -9.70 6.35
N GLN A 494 -3.25 -9.08 7.53
CA GLN A 494 -3.62 -7.66 7.67
C GLN A 494 -2.58 -6.73 7.00
N ASP A 495 -1.29 -7.02 7.13
CA ASP A 495 -0.21 -6.30 6.47
C ASP A 495 -0.28 -6.42 4.95
N ILE A 496 -0.60 -7.61 4.42
CA ILE A 496 -0.87 -7.82 3.00
C ILE A 496 -2.03 -6.93 2.52
N THR A 497 -3.15 -6.90 3.25
CA THR A 497 -4.31 -6.07 2.90
C THR A 497 -3.94 -4.58 2.87
N ARG A 498 -3.23 -4.09 3.89
CA ARG A 498 -2.76 -2.70 3.95
C ARG A 498 -1.83 -2.37 2.78
N THR A 499 -0.91 -3.27 2.46
CA THR A 499 0.05 -3.09 1.36
C THR A 499 -0.65 -3.08 0.00
N LEU A 500 -1.64 -3.95 -0.21
CA LEU A 500 -2.46 -3.97 -1.43
C LEU A 500 -3.17 -2.62 -1.67
N GLY A 501 -3.49 -1.87 -0.60
CA GLY A 501 -4.11 -0.55 -0.72
C GLY A 501 -3.26 0.48 -1.45
N GLN A 502 -1.93 0.32 -1.45
CA GLN A 502 -1.02 1.19 -2.20
C GLN A 502 -1.26 1.14 -3.72
N MET A 503 -1.98 0.14 -4.24
CA MET A 503 -2.38 0.13 -5.65
C MET A 503 -3.07 1.43 -6.06
N HIS A 504 -3.85 2.02 -5.15
CA HIS A 504 -4.56 3.28 -5.39
C HIS A 504 -3.66 4.48 -5.68
N ASP A 505 -2.44 4.48 -5.15
CA ASP A 505 -1.52 5.61 -5.25
C ASP A 505 -0.59 5.47 -6.48
N TYR A 506 -0.27 4.23 -6.86
CA TYR A 506 0.76 3.95 -7.88
C TYR A 506 0.23 3.38 -9.19
N VAL A 507 -1.07 3.06 -9.28
CA VAL A 507 -1.66 2.48 -10.49
C VAL A 507 -2.86 3.30 -10.94
N ASP A 508 -2.78 3.85 -12.15
CA ASP A 508 -3.92 4.50 -12.80
C ASP A 508 -4.92 3.45 -13.30
N PRO A 509 -6.21 3.50 -12.89
CA PRO A 509 -7.22 2.53 -13.31
C PRO A 509 -7.48 2.48 -14.80
N ASP A 510 -7.43 3.62 -15.49
CA ASP A 510 -7.74 3.72 -16.91
C ASP A 510 -6.55 3.14 -17.72
N ILE A 511 -5.30 3.40 -17.31
CA ILE A 511 -4.09 2.80 -17.92
C ILE A 511 -4.04 1.29 -17.66
N PHE A 512 -4.33 0.84 -16.44
CA PHE A 512 -4.38 -0.58 -16.13
C PHE A 512 -5.37 -1.31 -17.03
N TYR A 513 -6.58 -0.76 -17.14
CA TYR A 513 -7.66 -1.35 -17.91
C TYR A 513 -7.37 -1.40 -19.42
N ALA A 514 -6.92 -0.27 -20.00
CA ALA A 514 -6.81 -0.11 -21.45
C ALA A 514 -5.45 -0.52 -22.04
N VAL A 515 -4.40 -0.61 -21.22
CA VAL A 515 -3.03 -0.89 -21.68
C VAL A 515 -2.49 -2.15 -21.02
N ILE A 516 -2.32 -2.14 -19.70
CA ILE A 516 -1.58 -3.21 -19.00
C ILE A 516 -2.25 -4.57 -19.17
N ARG A 517 -3.57 -4.66 -18.99
CA ARG A 517 -4.32 -5.92 -19.07
C ARG A 517 -4.12 -6.67 -20.39
N ILE A 518 -3.93 -5.96 -21.49
CA ILE A 518 -3.70 -6.58 -22.81
C ILE A 518 -2.43 -7.42 -22.77
N PHE A 519 -1.33 -6.84 -22.29
CA PHE A 519 -0.03 -7.51 -22.23
C PHE A 519 0.09 -8.56 -21.12
N LEU A 520 -0.88 -8.63 -20.21
CA LEU A 520 -0.97 -9.69 -19.21
C LEU A 520 -1.90 -10.83 -19.64
N SER A 521 -2.59 -10.70 -20.77
CA SER A 521 -3.58 -11.66 -21.22
C SER A 521 -2.96 -12.81 -21.98
N GLY A 522 -3.39 -14.02 -21.63
CA GLY A 522 -2.98 -15.23 -22.34
C GLY A 522 -3.85 -15.53 -23.55
N TRP A 523 -3.66 -16.74 -24.08
CA TRP A 523 -4.36 -17.28 -25.23
C TRP A 523 -5.09 -18.60 -24.89
N SER A 524 -5.27 -18.89 -23.60
CA SER A 524 -6.32 -19.81 -23.12
C SER A 524 -7.57 -19.00 -22.80
N ASP A 525 -8.74 -19.51 -23.20
CA ASP A 525 -10.05 -18.89 -22.93
C ASP A 525 -10.17 -17.43 -23.38
N ASN A 526 -9.35 -17.03 -24.36
CA ASN A 526 -9.31 -15.70 -24.93
C ASN A 526 -9.99 -15.70 -26.32
N PRO A 527 -11.14 -15.03 -26.47
CA PRO A 527 -11.85 -14.92 -27.76
C PRO A 527 -11.01 -14.35 -28.92
N ALA A 528 -10.01 -13.51 -28.63
CA ALA A 528 -9.11 -12.98 -29.66
C ALA A 528 -8.09 -14.01 -30.18
N MET A 529 -7.86 -15.10 -29.43
CA MET A 529 -6.91 -16.17 -29.76
C MET A 529 -7.55 -17.56 -29.52
N PRO A 530 -8.67 -17.89 -30.20
CA PRO A 530 -9.50 -19.06 -29.86
C PRO A 530 -8.78 -20.40 -30.04
N LYS A 531 -7.81 -20.45 -30.97
CA LYS A 531 -7.00 -21.64 -31.24
C LYS A 531 -5.82 -21.80 -30.28
N GLY A 532 -5.39 -20.74 -29.61
CA GLY A 532 -4.10 -20.67 -28.91
C GLY A 532 -3.00 -20.06 -29.78
N LEU A 533 -1.74 -20.17 -29.34
CA LEU A 533 -0.58 -19.61 -30.02
C LEU A 533 0.30 -20.74 -30.61
N MET A 534 0.66 -20.63 -31.89
CA MET A 534 1.60 -21.55 -32.53
C MET A 534 3.04 -21.24 -32.13
N TYR A 535 3.75 -22.21 -31.57
CA TYR A 535 5.18 -22.11 -31.25
C TYR A 535 6.01 -22.74 -32.37
N GLU A 536 6.48 -21.92 -33.30
CA GLU A 536 7.19 -22.39 -34.49
C GLU A 536 8.44 -23.22 -34.12
N GLY A 537 8.57 -24.41 -34.69
CA GLY A 537 9.68 -25.32 -34.43
C GLY A 537 9.60 -26.07 -33.09
N VAL A 538 8.53 -25.91 -32.32
CA VAL A 538 8.30 -26.61 -31.04
C VAL A 538 7.10 -27.54 -31.12
N SER A 539 5.95 -27.04 -31.60
CA SER A 539 4.69 -27.79 -31.65
C SER A 539 4.02 -27.60 -33.02
N THR A 540 3.38 -28.66 -33.52
CA THR A 540 2.55 -28.61 -34.73
C THR A 540 1.13 -28.12 -34.45
N GLU A 541 0.72 -28.11 -33.18
CA GLU A 541 -0.57 -27.60 -32.72
C GLU A 541 -0.40 -26.36 -31.84
N PRO A 542 -1.36 -25.42 -31.83
CA PRO A 542 -1.25 -24.24 -31.00
C PRO A 542 -1.38 -24.60 -29.51
N LEU A 543 -0.55 -23.99 -28.69
CA LEU A 543 -0.59 -24.17 -27.23
C LEU A 543 -1.59 -23.19 -26.61
N LYS A 544 -2.27 -23.61 -25.55
CA LYS A 544 -3.16 -22.75 -24.74
C LYS A 544 -2.51 -22.46 -23.39
N CYS A 545 -2.33 -21.18 -23.08
CA CYS A 545 -1.77 -20.73 -21.81
C CYS A 545 -2.59 -19.55 -21.27
N SER A 546 -2.99 -19.64 -20.00
CA SER A 546 -3.66 -18.56 -19.27
C SER A 546 -2.70 -17.42 -19.00
N GLY A 547 -3.20 -16.19 -19.04
CA GLY A 547 -2.39 -15.01 -18.73
C GLY A 547 -2.06 -14.88 -17.25
N GLY A 548 -1.24 -13.88 -16.93
CA GLY A 548 -0.83 -13.58 -15.56
C GLY A 548 -2.03 -13.23 -14.67
N SER A 549 -2.08 -13.79 -13.47
CA SER A 549 -3.16 -13.56 -12.51
C SER A 549 -2.63 -13.67 -11.08
N THR A 550 -3.19 -12.89 -10.15
CA THR A 550 -2.89 -13.03 -8.71
C THR A 550 -3.24 -14.42 -8.18
N ALA A 551 -4.12 -15.15 -8.85
CA ALA A 551 -4.42 -16.56 -8.56
C ALA A 551 -3.22 -17.51 -8.75
N GLN A 552 -2.13 -17.05 -9.37
CA GLN A 552 -0.85 -17.78 -9.50
C GLN A 552 0.11 -17.50 -8.33
N SER A 553 -0.26 -16.63 -7.38
CA SER A 553 0.53 -16.40 -6.17
C SER A 553 0.46 -17.60 -5.22
N THR A 554 1.62 -18.13 -4.83
CA THR A 554 1.72 -19.25 -3.88
C THR A 554 1.21 -18.89 -2.48
N VAL A 555 1.33 -17.62 -2.06
CA VAL A 555 0.90 -17.14 -0.74
C VAL A 555 -0.57 -17.45 -0.48
N LEU A 556 -1.44 -17.10 -1.45
CA LEU A 556 -2.88 -17.27 -1.29
C LEU A 556 -3.28 -18.74 -1.15
N HIS A 557 -2.63 -19.61 -1.94
CA HIS A 557 -2.87 -21.06 -1.88
C HIS A 557 -2.35 -21.68 -0.60
N ALA A 558 -1.16 -21.28 -0.14
CA ALA A 558 -0.59 -21.80 1.09
C ALA A 558 -1.44 -21.42 2.32
N PHE A 559 -2.01 -20.20 2.35
CA PHE A 559 -2.92 -19.79 3.41
C PHE A 559 -4.25 -20.54 3.38
N ASP A 560 -4.84 -20.71 2.20
CA ASP A 560 -6.07 -21.50 2.05
C ASP A 560 -5.88 -22.95 2.49
N GLU A 561 -4.81 -23.58 2.01
CA GLU A 561 -4.50 -24.98 2.31
C GLU A 561 -4.27 -25.17 3.81
N PHE A 562 -3.48 -24.28 4.43
CA PHE A 562 -3.18 -24.37 5.86
C PHE A 562 -4.41 -24.10 6.75
N LEU A 563 -5.25 -23.14 6.38
CA LEU A 563 -6.47 -22.81 7.13
C LEU A 563 -7.64 -23.77 6.81
N GLY A 564 -7.45 -24.74 5.90
CA GLY A 564 -8.48 -25.70 5.54
C GLY A 564 -9.68 -25.09 4.82
N VAL A 565 -9.45 -24.10 3.95
CA VAL A 565 -10.51 -23.45 3.16
C VAL A 565 -10.86 -24.34 1.95
N CYS A 566 -12.09 -24.85 1.93
CA CYS A 566 -12.61 -25.66 0.82
C CYS A 566 -13.35 -24.79 -0.19
N HIS A 567 -12.81 -24.65 -1.40
CA HIS A 567 -13.43 -23.87 -2.49
C HIS A 567 -14.54 -24.65 -3.21
N SER A 568 -15.47 -23.95 -3.86
CA SER A 568 -16.43 -24.60 -4.77
C SER A 568 -15.70 -25.24 -5.95
N GLU A 569 -16.24 -26.33 -6.51
CA GLU A 569 -15.64 -27.10 -7.61
C GLU A 569 -15.08 -26.21 -8.74
N GLU A 570 -15.87 -25.28 -9.27
CA GLU A 570 -15.42 -24.35 -10.34
C GLU A 570 -14.21 -23.49 -9.93
N SER A 571 -14.23 -22.94 -8.71
CA SER A 571 -13.14 -22.12 -8.17
C SER A 571 -11.91 -22.96 -7.87
N ALA A 572 -12.11 -24.17 -7.34
CA ALA A 572 -11.05 -25.13 -7.04
C ALA A 572 -10.35 -25.58 -8.33
N ASP A 573 -11.10 -25.90 -9.38
CA ASP A 573 -10.56 -26.28 -10.69
C ASP A 573 -9.70 -25.16 -11.28
N PHE A 574 -10.18 -23.91 -11.23
CA PHE A 574 -9.43 -22.76 -11.69
C PHE A 574 -8.13 -22.58 -10.88
N LEU A 575 -8.21 -22.62 -9.55
CA LEU A 575 -7.04 -22.48 -8.67
C LEU A 575 -6.05 -23.63 -8.88
N CYS A 576 -6.50 -24.87 -9.00
CA CYS A 576 -5.62 -26.01 -9.28
C CYS A 576 -4.87 -25.83 -10.60
N ARG A 577 -5.54 -25.37 -11.67
CA ARG A 577 -4.86 -25.00 -12.92
C ARG A 577 -3.85 -23.87 -12.73
N MET A 578 -4.10 -22.90 -11.85
CA MET A 578 -3.15 -21.81 -11.58
C MET A 578 -1.88 -22.29 -10.85
N ARG A 579 -1.95 -23.43 -10.13
CA ARG A 579 -0.73 -24.06 -9.59
C ARG A 579 0.22 -24.45 -10.70
N ASP A 580 -0.23 -24.72 -11.94
CA ASP A 580 0.65 -25.04 -13.07
C ASP A 580 1.64 -23.92 -13.43
N TYR A 581 1.34 -22.69 -13.05
CA TYR A 581 2.11 -21.47 -13.34
C TYR A 581 3.07 -21.07 -12.20
N MET A 582 3.12 -21.87 -11.12
CA MET A 582 4.04 -21.67 -10.01
C MET A 582 5.34 -22.46 -10.22
N PRO A 583 6.49 -22.01 -9.68
CA PRO A 583 7.69 -22.83 -9.63
C PRO A 583 7.42 -24.20 -8.98
N PRO A 584 7.99 -25.32 -9.49
CA PRO A 584 7.72 -26.66 -8.96
C PRO A 584 7.99 -26.78 -7.45
N SER A 585 9.03 -26.10 -6.95
CA SER A 585 9.33 -26.10 -5.52
C SER A 585 8.25 -25.39 -4.68
N HIS A 586 7.59 -24.36 -5.23
CA HIS A 586 6.49 -23.67 -4.57
C HIS A 586 5.22 -24.53 -4.55
N LYS A 587 4.95 -25.31 -5.62
CA LYS A 587 3.85 -26.29 -5.64
C LYS A 587 4.07 -27.37 -4.58
N ALA A 588 5.28 -27.92 -4.53
CA ALA A 588 5.66 -28.92 -3.54
C ALA A 588 5.52 -28.42 -2.09
N PHE A 589 5.68 -27.12 -1.85
CA PHE A 589 5.42 -26.53 -0.53
C PHE A 589 3.93 -26.59 -0.15
N ILE A 590 3.02 -26.30 -1.09
CA ILE A 590 1.58 -26.42 -0.86
C ILE A 590 1.20 -27.89 -0.65
N GLU A 591 1.77 -28.82 -1.41
CA GLU A 591 1.55 -30.26 -1.25
C GLU A 591 2.03 -30.78 0.10
N GLU A 592 3.12 -30.23 0.63
CA GLU A 592 3.61 -30.55 1.98
C GLU A 592 2.67 -30.02 3.06
N ILE A 593 2.12 -28.81 2.91
CA ILE A 593 1.08 -28.28 3.80
C ILE A 593 -0.15 -29.20 3.77
N HIS A 594 -0.60 -29.60 2.58
CA HIS A 594 -1.73 -30.51 2.40
C HIS A 594 -1.50 -31.87 3.09
N SER A 595 -0.27 -32.38 3.03
CA SER A 595 0.10 -33.67 3.62
C SER A 595 0.34 -33.61 5.14
N ALA A 596 0.44 -32.41 5.71
CA ALA A 596 0.62 -32.20 7.13
C ALA A 596 -0.70 -32.46 7.91
N PRO A 597 -0.64 -32.65 9.23
CA PRO A 597 -1.86 -32.75 10.04
C PRO A 597 -2.74 -31.50 9.87
N SER A 598 -4.04 -31.73 9.66
CA SER A 598 -5.04 -30.68 9.46
C SER A 598 -5.12 -29.76 10.68
N LEU A 599 -4.82 -28.47 10.49
CA LEU A 599 -5.03 -27.44 11.51
C LEU A 599 -6.50 -27.40 11.93
N ARG A 600 -7.41 -27.44 10.97
CA ARG A 600 -8.85 -27.34 11.23
C ARG A 600 -9.32 -28.47 12.14
N ASP A 601 -8.92 -29.71 11.84
CA ASP A 601 -9.29 -30.88 12.65
C ASP A 601 -8.62 -30.81 14.03
N HIS A 602 -7.37 -30.35 14.09
CA HIS A 602 -6.68 -30.12 15.37
C HIS A 602 -7.42 -29.10 16.25
N ILE A 603 -7.87 -27.97 15.68
CA ILE A 603 -8.65 -26.95 16.40
C ILE A 603 -10.00 -27.52 16.87
N LEU A 604 -10.69 -28.31 16.02
CA LEU A 604 -11.98 -28.91 16.34
C LEU A 604 -11.90 -30.02 17.40
N ASP A 605 -10.84 -30.82 17.42
CA ASP A 605 -10.72 -31.96 18.31
C ASP A 605 -10.03 -31.60 19.63
N ARG A 606 -8.97 -30.79 19.57
CA ARG A 606 -8.01 -30.60 20.67
C ARG A 606 -7.65 -29.15 20.96
N GLY A 607 -8.11 -28.20 20.13
CA GLY A 607 -7.76 -26.80 20.24
C GLY A 607 -8.24 -26.17 21.55
N GLN A 608 -7.35 -25.39 22.18
CA GLN A 608 -7.74 -24.48 23.26
C GLN A 608 -8.65 -23.36 22.71
N ALA A 609 -9.50 -22.78 23.57
CA ALA A 609 -10.41 -21.70 23.18
C ALA A 609 -9.68 -20.51 22.50
N CYS A 610 -8.50 -20.14 23.01
CA CYS A 610 -7.67 -19.09 22.42
C CYS A 610 -7.13 -19.44 21.02
N CYS A 611 -6.80 -20.71 20.75
CA CYS A 611 -6.36 -21.17 19.44
C CYS A 611 -7.52 -21.18 18.44
N LEU A 612 -8.73 -21.56 18.87
CA LEU A 612 -9.95 -21.47 18.07
C LEU A 612 -10.25 -20.02 17.69
N GLU A 613 -10.19 -19.11 18.66
CA GLU A 613 -10.38 -17.68 18.42
C GLU A 613 -9.32 -17.14 17.45
N ALA A 614 -8.04 -17.42 17.67
CA ALA A 614 -6.96 -16.98 16.79
C ALA A 614 -7.08 -17.56 15.37
N TYR A 615 -7.53 -18.81 15.23
CA TYR A 615 -7.83 -19.43 13.94
C TYR A 615 -8.95 -18.69 13.20
N ASN A 616 -10.08 -18.42 13.88
CA ASN A 616 -11.19 -17.68 13.29
C ASN A 616 -10.77 -16.26 12.88
N LEU A 617 -9.97 -15.59 13.70
CA LEU A 617 -9.44 -14.26 13.38
C LEU A 617 -8.50 -14.26 12.16
N CYS A 618 -7.81 -15.38 11.87
CA CYS A 618 -7.05 -15.52 10.61
C CYS A 618 -7.98 -15.59 9.40
N LEU A 619 -9.08 -16.36 9.49
CA LEU A 619 -10.08 -16.48 8.43
C LEU A 619 -10.81 -15.16 8.19
N GLU A 620 -11.16 -14.43 9.25
CA GLU A 620 -11.76 -13.08 9.15
C GLU A 620 -10.81 -12.12 8.42
N ALA A 621 -9.52 -12.08 8.79
CA ALA A 621 -8.53 -11.28 8.08
C ALA A 621 -8.40 -11.69 6.59
N LEU A 622 -8.54 -12.98 6.27
CA LEU A 622 -8.51 -13.47 4.88
C LEU A 622 -9.78 -13.08 4.11
N VAL A 623 -10.95 -13.06 4.76
CA VAL A 623 -12.21 -12.52 4.21
C VAL A 623 -12.07 -11.03 3.94
N GLU A 624 -11.49 -10.26 4.85
CA GLU A 624 -11.21 -8.84 4.67
C GLU A 624 -10.30 -8.59 3.47
N LEU A 625 -9.18 -9.34 3.36
CA LEU A 625 -8.29 -9.28 2.21
C LEU A 625 -9.04 -9.51 0.89
N ARG A 626 -9.88 -10.56 0.83
CA ARG A 626 -10.65 -10.90 -0.38
C ARG A 626 -11.72 -9.86 -0.70
N SER A 627 -12.38 -9.32 0.32
CA SER A 627 -13.35 -8.24 0.17
C SER A 627 -12.66 -6.98 -0.37
N TYR A 628 -11.48 -6.65 0.14
CA TYR A 628 -10.68 -5.55 -0.36
C TYR A 628 -10.20 -5.78 -1.80
N HIS A 629 -9.78 -7.00 -2.14
CA HIS A 629 -9.43 -7.35 -3.52
C HIS A 629 -10.61 -7.19 -4.49
N ILE A 630 -11.85 -7.51 -4.06
CA ILE A 630 -13.06 -7.22 -4.85
C ILE A 630 -13.24 -5.70 -5.05
N ILE A 631 -12.96 -4.86 -4.05
CA ILE A 631 -12.98 -3.40 -4.18
C ILE A 631 -11.95 -2.92 -5.20
N ILE A 632 -10.71 -3.42 -5.12
CA ILE A 632 -9.66 -3.15 -6.12
C ILE A 632 -10.17 -3.51 -7.51
N VAL A 633 -10.62 -4.75 -7.73
CA VAL A 633 -11.11 -5.21 -9.03
C VAL A 633 -12.29 -4.37 -9.53
N THR A 634 -13.19 -3.96 -8.64
CA THR A 634 -14.30 -3.09 -9.01
C THR A 634 -13.80 -1.75 -9.56
N LYS A 635 -12.83 -1.11 -8.90
CA LYS A 635 -12.21 0.15 -9.36
C LYS A 635 -11.46 -0.01 -10.68
N TYR A 636 -10.58 -1.03 -10.78
CA TYR A 636 -9.64 -1.19 -11.89
C TYR A 636 -10.20 -1.92 -13.11
N LEU A 637 -11.32 -2.65 -12.98
CA LEU A 637 -11.98 -3.31 -14.09
C LEU A 637 -13.36 -2.72 -14.37
N ILE A 638 -14.27 -2.75 -13.39
CA ILE A 638 -15.68 -2.44 -13.64
C ILE A 638 -15.90 -0.94 -13.85
N THR A 639 -15.40 -0.11 -12.92
CA THR A 639 -15.51 1.34 -13.03
C THR A 639 -14.69 1.88 -14.20
N ALA A 640 -13.48 1.36 -14.41
CA ALA A 640 -12.64 1.72 -15.56
C ALA A 640 -13.32 1.36 -16.90
N ALA A 641 -13.93 0.18 -17.02
CA ALA A 641 -14.71 -0.20 -18.20
C ALA A 641 -15.88 0.75 -18.46
N ALA A 642 -16.65 1.09 -17.41
CA ALA A 642 -17.77 2.02 -17.54
C ALA A 642 -17.30 3.42 -17.99
N ARG A 643 -16.18 3.92 -17.46
CA ARG A 643 -15.58 5.19 -17.91
C ARG A 643 -15.16 5.12 -19.36
N ALA A 644 -14.50 4.03 -19.78
CA ALA A 644 -14.04 3.84 -21.14
C ALA A 644 -15.19 3.78 -22.16
N ARG A 645 -16.38 3.26 -21.77
CA ARG A 645 -17.58 3.31 -22.62
C ARG A 645 -18.23 4.71 -22.68
N SER A 646 -18.14 5.47 -21.59
CA SER A 646 -18.77 6.80 -21.48
C SER A 646 -17.97 7.92 -22.13
N ARG A 647 -16.64 7.82 -22.13
CA ARG A 647 -15.74 8.73 -22.83
C ARG A 647 -15.69 8.23 -24.28
N GLY A 648 -16.03 9.09 -25.25
CA GLY A 648 -15.81 8.79 -26.67
C GLY A 648 -14.31 8.65 -27.00
N ALA A 649 -13.89 8.93 -28.26
CA ALA A 649 -12.49 8.84 -28.67
C ALA A 649 -11.55 9.56 -27.67
N SER A 650 -10.86 8.78 -26.85
CA SER A 650 -9.96 9.27 -25.79
C SER A 650 -8.51 9.22 -26.29
N HIS A 651 -7.60 9.95 -25.65
CA HIS A 651 -6.17 9.81 -25.92
C HIS A 651 -5.60 8.45 -25.48
N LEU A 652 -6.34 7.70 -24.66
CA LEU A 652 -5.95 6.34 -24.31
C LEU A 652 -6.35 5.38 -25.43
N PRO A 653 -5.50 4.38 -25.72
CA PRO A 653 -5.82 3.36 -26.71
C PRO A 653 -7.10 2.58 -26.39
N GLU A 654 -7.75 2.04 -27.42
CA GLU A 654 -8.97 1.23 -27.24
C GLU A 654 -8.72 0.03 -26.28
N PRO A 655 -9.57 -0.16 -25.27
CA PRO A 655 -9.49 -1.30 -24.38
C PRO A 655 -9.80 -2.62 -25.08
N SER A 656 -9.38 -3.70 -24.44
CA SER A 656 -9.72 -5.06 -24.85
C SER A 656 -11.23 -5.32 -24.76
N GLN A 657 -11.82 -5.84 -25.84
CA GLN A 657 -13.19 -6.35 -25.86
C GLN A 657 -13.23 -7.79 -25.35
N ALA A 658 -12.20 -8.60 -25.66
CA ALA A 658 -12.16 -10.01 -25.26
C ALA A 658 -12.10 -10.20 -23.73
N LEU A 659 -11.65 -9.19 -23.00
CA LEU A 659 -11.49 -9.20 -21.54
C LEU A 659 -12.56 -8.41 -20.79
N GLU A 660 -13.62 -7.91 -21.43
CA GLU A 660 -14.58 -6.98 -20.79
C GLU A 660 -15.15 -7.53 -19.47
N ASN A 661 -15.49 -8.83 -19.45
CA ASN A 661 -16.00 -9.53 -18.26
C ASN A 661 -15.07 -10.61 -17.71
N ARG A 662 -13.83 -10.71 -18.23
CA ARG A 662 -12.88 -11.79 -17.90
C ARG A 662 -11.58 -11.26 -17.31
N GLY A 663 -10.99 -12.05 -16.41
CA GLY A 663 -9.65 -11.80 -15.91
C GLY A 663 -8.61 -12.14 -16.98
N THR A 664 -7.41 -11.62 -16.83
CA THR A 664 -6.25 -11.96 -17.67
C THR A 664 -5.90 -13.45 -17.59
N GLY A 665 -6.21 -14.10 -16.47
CA GLY A 665 -6.13 -15.56 -16.29
C GLY A 665 -7.32 -16.36 -16.85
N GLY A 666 -8.39 -15.71 -17.35
CA GLY A 666 -9.52 -16.34 -18.04
C GLY A 666 -10.82 -16.52 -17.22
N SER A 667 -10.81 -16.24 -15.92
CA SER A 667 -12.00 -16.39 -15.04
C SER A 667 -13.03 -15.26 -15.19
N VAL A 668 -14.29 -15.53 -14.85
CA VAL A 668 -15.33 -14.50 -14.69
C VAL A 668 -15.12 -13.80 -13.34
N VAL A 669 -14.37 -12.69 -13.38
CA VAL A 669 -13.62 -12.17 -12.22
C VAL A 669 -14.46 -12.01 -10.95
N LEU A 670 -15.59 -11.29 -11.03
CA LEU A 670 -16.39 -10.99 -9.83
C LEU A 670 -17.04 -12.24 -9.23
N SER A 671 -17.55 -13.14 -10.06
CA SER A 671 -18.18 -14.37 -9.58
C SER A 671 -17.17 -15.29 -8.89
N PHE A 672 -15.98 -15.44 -9.49
CA PHE A 672 -14.89 -16.21 -8.93
C PHE A 672 -14.42 -15.62 -7.58
N LEU A 673 -14.14 -14.31 -7.52
CA LEU A 673 -13.66 -13.68 -6.30
C LEU A 673 -14.68 -13.70 -5.16
N LYS A 674 -15.96 -13.50 -5.47
CA LYS A 674 -17.04 -13.63 -4.48
C LYS A 674 -17.15 -15.07 -3.96
N SER A 675 -17.12 -16.06 -4.86
CA SER A 675 -17.12 -17.47 -4.46
C SER A 675 -15.96 -17.79 -3.51
N VAL A 676 -14.73 -17.42 -3.88
CA VAL A 676 -13.53 -17.64 -3.05
C VAL A 676 -13.60 -16.94 -1.70
N ARG A 677 -14.16 -15.72 -1.61
CA ARG A 677 -14.41 -15.02 -0.33
C ARG A 677 -15.45 -15.76 0.52
N ASP A 678 -16.59 -16.09 -0.09
CA ASP A 678 -17.73 -16.68 0.61
C ASP A 678 -17.38 -18.08 1.16
N GLN A 679 -16.51 -18.83 0.47
CA GLN A 679 -15.99 -20.09 0.98
C GLN A 679 -15.02 -19.91 2.16
N THR A 680 -14.22 -18.83 2.22
CA THR A 680 -13.46 -18.54 3.46
C THR A 680 -14.39 -18.26 4.63
N GLN A 681 -15.44 -17.47 4.39
CA GLN A 681 -16.38 -17.09 5.45
C GLN A 681 -17.04 -18.35 6.05
N LYS A 682 -17.39 -19.32 5.19
CA LYS A 682 -17.95 -20.61 5.62
C LYS A 682 -16.97 -21.49 6.39
N ALA A 683 -15.66 -21.25 6.28
CA ALA A 683 -14.65 -21.99 7.03
C ALA A 683 -14.55 -21.52 8.50
N ILE A 684 -15.14 -20.37 8.86
CA ILE A 684 -15.15 -19.88 10.25
C ILE A 684 -15.94 -20.85 11.13
N LEU A 685 -15.36 -21.19 12.28
CA LEU A 685 -15.94 -22.14 13.23
C LEU A 685 -16.80 -21.40 14.28
N PRO A 686 -17.89 -22.02 14.78
CA PRO A 686 -18.62 -21.46 15.91
C PRO A 686 -17.73 -21.45 17.16
N LEU A 687 -17.82 -20.37 17.96
CA LEU A 687 -17.20 -20.35 19.29
C LEU A 687 -17.93 -21.37 20.18
N ARG A 688 -17.17 -22.06 21.03
CA ARG A 688 -17.75 -22.97 22.02
C ARG A 688 -18.31 -22.12 23.17
N ASP A 689 -19.56 -22.38 23.54
CA ASP A 689 -20.24 -21.77 24.70
C ASP A 689 -19.51 -22.06 26.02
#